data_AF-A0A933KJZ5-F1
#
_entry.id   AF-A0A933KJZ5-F1
#
_cell.length_a   1.000
_cell.length_b   1.000
_cell.length_c   1.000
_cell.angle_alpha   90.00
_cell.angle_beta   90.00
_cell.angle_gamma   90.00
#
_symmetry.space_group_name_H-M   'P 1'
#
loop_
_entity.id
_entity.type
_entity.pdbx_description
1 polymer ?
#
loop_
_entity_poly.entity_id
_entity_poly.type
_entity_poly.pdbx_seq_one_letter_code
_entity_poly.pdbx_strand_id
1 'polypeptide(L)'
;MKPGRICILTALVTVASCIAWFEPVDGGGYPNPDPGRSFTTTLEPGAYVIDAGVVTGAATKQTNEQALKPYGLIYALVKARIPVQWAINPNKVAPGIDVNAGGIDQALGNVGTDFTFDCDAAGTAYAARNITTGAYVIPTEFVNQAKDVIDTFRGLNGGYPQPGTISGVAQAAAQILGYDPSPLAGQSQGCTQALPTTIDVLDTITGWPRTVLNDKNTDISIRFFDLAGIAQGPLNEPSNPPAYRVALPSELTPCDDFYVMPHADPSYATHSNLRPFVEQGGYLWAGCHAVSVLEGVRVNDSATEPLYLNFLTTDGLLDYSDHADGTAPYSFYKLAADNKEYYTATYGAYDLDPVASGDPIVQFRGRTDLAHQNGSEQLFMPGYGTDPATGRARTAWPANLADASHWLPQTQIVQYDPTQSNVYPLTTTTTPVDSLGPAASVVYGPAFGDPNNGLVMYEGGHDIGKGSVDDAAAIRAFFNMQLLSGVSRSPRVTVTQPSAGSSITSGSATLVSGTATGGSGDYSYSWTVRCIDSTGTVVGGGSFDNPTSATTTFTAPNTVDQLNCNLSLAVVDTCGRFAFGAQSIVVLPAAPAINVVKSASPTTVTAAGQTVNYSFLVTNTGNVTLTSVAVSDPLPGL
;
A
#
# COMPACT_ATOMS: atom_id res chain seq x y z
N MET A 1 21.01 -5.89 -42.31
CA MET A 1 21.70 -6.26 -41.06
C MET A 1 22.60 -5.12 -40.61
N LYS A 2 22.14 -4.37 -39.62
CA LYS A 2 22.92 -3.50 -38.73
C LYS A 2 22.27 -3.63 -37.34
N PRO A 3 23.04 -3.65 -36.24
CA PRO A 3 22.51 -3.97 -34.92
C PRO A 3 21.79 -2.77 -34.29
N GLY A 4 20.58 -3.00 -33.77
CA GLY A 4 19.81 -2.04 -32.97
C GLY A 4 20.39 -1.95 -31.57
N ARG A 5 20.63 -0.71 -31.12
CA ARG A 5 21.39 -0.31 -29.95
C ARG A 5 20.50 -0.25 -28.70
N ILE A 6 21.11 -0.55 -27.54
CA ILE A 6 20.62 -0.20 -26.20
C ILE A 6 20.70 1.33 -26.06
N CYS A 7 19.59 1.96 -25.65
CA CYS A 7 19.57 3.38 -25.31
C CYS A 7 19.67 3.58 -23.80
N ILE A 8 20.83 4.02 -23.36
CA ILE A 8 21.01 4.89 -22.18
C ILE A 8 21.03 6.31 -22.75
N LEU A 9 20.13 7.21 -22.32
CA LEU A 9 20.40 8.64 -22.45
C LEU A 9 19.63 9.52 -21.44
N THR A 10 20.45 10.36 -20.82
CA THR A 10 20.36 11.51 -19.92
C THR A 10 19.31 12.63 -20.15
N ALA A 11 18.86 13.21 -19.01
CA ALA A 11 18.46 14.62 -18.70
C ALA A 11 17.20 15.21 -19.40
N LEU A 12 16.38 16.12 -18.86
CA LEU A 12 16.45 17.17 -17.82
C LEU A 12 15.01 17.52 -17.32
N VAL A 13 14.93 18.11 -16.13
CA VAL A 13 13.73 18.45 -15.32
C VAL A 13 12.81 19.53 -15.91
N THR A 14 11.49 19.41 -15.64
CA THR A 14 10.62 20.51 -15.17
C THR A 14 9.52 19.97 -14.25
N VAL A 15 9.64 20.25 -12.95
CA VAL A 15 8.57 20.07 -11.95
C VAL A 15 7.72 21.34 -11.94
N ALA A 16 6.42 21.19 -12.11
CA ALA A 16 5.43 22.19 -11.69
C ALA A 16 4.44 21.49 -10.75
N SER A 17 4.47 21.94 -9.51
CA SER A 17 3.64 21.55 -8.38
C SER A 17 2.15 21.70 -8.66
N CYS A 18 1.35 20.70 -8.26
CA CYS A 18 -0.06 20.87 -7.93
C CYS A 18 -0.28 20.39 -6.50
N ILE A 19 -0.50 21.36 -5.61
CA ILE A 19 -1.10 21.15 -4.29
C ILE A 19 -2.60 21.04 -4.54
N ALA A 20 -3.22 19.88 -4.25
CA ALA A 20 -4.66 19.76 -4.16
C ALA A 20 -5.04 19.76 -2.67
N TRP A 21 -5.65 20.86 -2.23
CA TRP A 21 -6.44 20.90 -1.02
C TRP A 21 -7.77 20.19 -1.32
N PHE A 22 -8.09 19.13 -0.58
CA PHE A 22 -9.43 18.56 -0.58
C PHE A 22 -10.22 19.19 0.57
N GLU A 23 -11.25 19.96 0.24
CA GLU A 23 -12.32 20.27 1.19
C GLU A 23 -13.21 19.03 1.36
N PRO A 24 -13.65 18.71 2.60
CA PRO A 24 -14.62 17.64 2.80
C PRO A 24 -15.92 17.98 2.09
N VAL A 25 -16.56 16.98 1.47
CA VAL A 25 -17.92 17.12 0.98
C VAL A 25 -18.81 17.30 2.21
N ASP A 26 -19.26 18.53 2.46
CA ASP A 26 -20.27 18.83 3.48
C ASP A 26 -21.57 18.12 3.10
N GLY A 27 -21.75 16.91 3.64
CA GLY A 27 -22.94 16.10 3.41
C GLY A 27 -22.79 14.68 3.94
N GLY A 28 -22.75 14.51 5.27
CA GLY A 28 -23.13 13.29 6.00
C GLY A 28 -22.45 11.93 5.72
N GLY A 29 -21.71 11.78 4.62
CA GLY A 29 -21.18 10.49 4.15
C GLY A 29 -19.77 10.18 4.66
N TYR A 30 -19.37 8.91 4.48
CA TYR A 30 -18.04 8.41 4.83
C TYR A 30 -16.91 9.20 4.14
N PRO A 31 -16.02 9.87 4.89
CA PRO A 31 -14.82 10.46 4.32
C PRO A 31 -13.85 9.35 3.90
N ASN A 32 -13.26 9.45 2.70
CA ASN A 32 -12.18 8.55 2.26
C ASN A 32 -11.13 8.44 3.39
N PRO A 33 -10.69 7.24 3.79
CA PRO A 33 -9.96 7.06 5.03
C PRO A 33 -8.55 7.70 5.08
N ASP A 34 -7.98 8.19 3.96
CA ASP A 34 -6.69 8.88 4.03
C ASP A 34 -6.37 9.84 2.85
N PRO A 35 -7.06 11.00 2.71
CA PRO A 35 -6.75 11.99 1.68
C PRO A 35 -5.48 12.81 1.97
N GLY A 36 -4.85 12.67 3.14
CA GLY A 36 -3.76 13.55 3.57
C GLY A 36 -2.37 13.19 3.01
N ARG A 37 -2.27 12.10 2.24
CA ARG A 37 -0.99 11.43 1.92
C ARG A 37 -0.78 11.15 0.44
N SER A 38 -1.81 11.38 -0.37
CA SER A 38 -1.78 11.11 -1.80
C SER A 38 -0.95 12.14 -2.56
N PHE A 39 -0.28 11.69 -3.62
CA PHE A 39 0.44 12.55 -4.54
C PHE A 39 0.40 11.98 -5.95
N THR A 40 0.51 12.86 -6.95
CA THR A 40 0.68 12.45 -8.34
C THR A 40 2.16 12.35 -8.66
N THR A 41 2.58 11.28 -9.32
CA THR A 41 3.95 11.08 -9.80
C THR A 41 3.96 10.60 -11.24
N THR A 42 5.11 10.72 -11.90
CA THR A 42 5.32 10.14 -13.22
C THR A 42 5.71 8.67 -13.07
N LEU A 43 5.03 7.79 -13.79
CA LEU A 43 5.54 6.43 -14.02
C LEU A 43 6.71 6.50 -15.01
N GLU A 44 7.93 6.48 -14.48
CA GLU A 44 9.14 6.56 -15.29
C GLU A 44 9.37 5.26 -16.10
N PRO A 45 9.87 5.35 -17.34
CA PRO A 45 10.24 4.16 -18.11
C PRO A 45 11.19 3.25 -17.33
N GLY A 46 10.90 1.94 -17.34
CA GLY A 46 11.69 0.93 -16.65
C GLY A 46 11.23 0.61 -15.22
N ALA A 47 10.27 1.36 -14.66
CA ALA A 47 9.61 1.01 -13.40
C ALA A 47 8.93 -0.36 -13.49
N TYR A 48 8.84 -1.07 -12.37
CA TYR A 48 8.10 -2.33 -12.30
C TYR A 48 6.71 -2.09 -11.71
N VAL A 49 5.70 -2.66 -12.36
CA VAL A 49 4.31 -2.68 -11.89
C VAL A 49 4.00 -4.07 -11.36
N ILE A 50 3.63 -4.14 -10.08
CA ILE A 50 3.06 -5.32 -9.45
C ILE A 50 1.56 -5.24 -9.69
N ASP A 51 1.09 -5.97 -10.71
CA ASP A 51 -0.32 -6.00 -11.04
C ASP A 51 -1.04 -7.07 -10.21
N ALA A 52 -1.81 -6.57 -9.26
CA ALA A 52 -2.61 -7.38 -8.36
C ALA A 52 -4.04 -7.62 -8.89
N GLY A 53 -4.30 -7.39 -10.19
CA GLY A 53 -5.61 -7.33 -10.85
C GLY A 53 -5.75 -8.18 -12.12
N VAL A 54 -4.80 -9.06 -12.43
CA VAL A 54 -4.77 -9.82 -13.69
C VAL A 54 -5.93 -10.80 -13.78
N VAL A 55 -6.89 -10.50 -14.65
CA VAL A 55 -7.86 -11.49 -15.12
C VAL A 55 -7.72 -11.57 -16.65
N THR A 56 -7.18 -12.68 -17.16
CA THR A 56 -6.94 -12.86 -18.61
C THR A 56 -8.12 -13.54 -19.29
N GLY A 57 -8.51 -13.05 -20.47
CA GLY A 57 -9.56 -13.68 -21.27
C GLY A 57 -10.97 -13.48 -20.69
N ALA A 58 -11.79 -14.52 -20.72
CA ALA A 58 -13.18 -14.47 -20.25
C ALA A 58 -13.36 -14.66 -18.73
N ALA A 59 -12.26 -14.73 -17.96
CA ALA A 59 -12.34 -14.88 -16.52
C ALA A 59 -12.88 -13.59 -15.87
N THR A 60 -13.59 -13.74 -14.75
CA THR A 60 -14.23 -12.65 -14.01
C THR A 60 -13.75 -12.54 -12.55
N LYS A 61 -12.95 -13.51 -12.09
CA LYS A 61 -12.43 -13.63 -10.72
C LYS A 61 -10.92 -13.85 -10.72
N GLN A 62 -10.28 -13.45 -9.62
CA GLN A 62 -8.83 -13.58 -9.43
C GLN A 62 -8.51 -14.88 -8.68
N THR A 63 -7.43 -15.55 -9.07
CA THR A 63 -6.86 -16.64 -8.26
C THR A 63 -6.15 -16.10 -7.02
N ASN A 64 -5.98 -16.93 -6.00
CA ASN A 64 -5.20 -16.57 -4.81
C ASN A 64 -3.76 -16.17 -5.17
N GLU A 65 -3.17 -16.85 -6.15
CA GLU A 65 -1.82 -16.54 -6.64
C GLU A 65 -1.75 -15.13 -7.24
N GLN A 66 -2.75 -14.73 -8.02
CA GLN A 66 -2.80 -13.41 -8.66
C GLN A 66 -3.17 -12.30 -7.66
N ALA A 67 -4.09 -12.59 -6.74
CA ALA A 67 -4.68 -11.61 -5.85
C ALA A 67 -3.88 -11.36 -4.58
N LEU A 68 -3.23 -12.40 -4.03
CA LEU A 68 -2.67 -12.38 -2.67
C LEU A 68 -1.14 -12.37 -2.62
N LYS A 69 -0.47 -13.04 -3.56
CA LYS A 69 1.02 -13.01 -3.64
C LYS A 69 1.61 -11.61 -3.82
N PRO A 70 0.94 -10.61 -4.44
CA PRO A 70 1.40 -9.23 -4.41
C PRO A 70 1.70 -8.71 -3.01
N TYR A 71 0.89 -9.01 -1.98
CA TYR A 71 1.14 -8.57 -0.61
C TYR A 71 2.40 -9.20 -0.02
N GLY A 72 2.68 -10.48 -0.31
CA GLY A 72 3.93 -11.12 0.09
C GLY A 72 5.15 -10.52 -0.59
N LEU A 73 5.04 -10.12 -1.86
CA LEU A 73 6.10 -9.42 -2.55
C LEU A 73 6.34 -8.03 -1.95
N ILE A 74 5.28 -7.27 -1.64
CA ILE A 74 5.37 -5.97 -0.96
C ILE A 74 6.09 -6.14 0.39
N TYR A 75 5.68 -7.12 1.20
CA TYR A 75 6.35 -7.44 2.45
C TYR A 75 7.86 -7.66 2.22
N ALA A 76 8.24 -8.54 1.28
CA ALA A 76 9.63 -8.83 0.97
C ALA A 76 10.43 -7.60 0.52
N LEU A 77 9.84 -6.73 -0.31
CA LEU A 77 10.46 -5.49 -0.79
C LEU A 77 10.67 -4.49 0.36
N VAL A 78 9.68 -4.32 1.23
CA VAL A 78 9.79 -3.47 2.43
C VAL A 78 10.86 -4.00 3.38
N LYS A 79 10.94 -5.32 3.62
CA LYS A 79 12.03 -5.94 4.40
C LYS A 79 13.40 -5.65 3.77
N ALA A 80 13.47 -5.54 2.45
CA ALA A 80 14.68 -5.22 1.69
C ALA A 80 14.95 -3.70 1.56
N ARG A 81 14.16 -2.83 2.21
CA ARG A 81 14.27 -1.36 2.13
C ARG A 81 14.05 -0.80 0.72
N ILE A 82 13.13 -1.42 -0.01
CA ILE A 82 12.71 -0.97 -1.34
C ILE A 82 11.34 -0.33 -1.22
N PRO A 83 11.19 0.97 -1.53
CA PRO A 83 9.90 1.65 -1.41
C PRO A 83 8.94 1.13 -2.48
N VAL A 84 7.67 1.01 -2.11
CA VAL A 84 6.61 0.55 -3.01
C VAL A 84 5.48 1.58 -3.02
N GLN A 85 5.19 2.17 -4.17
CA GLN A 85 4.11 3.15 -4.33
C GLN A 85 2.78 2.42 -4.54
N TRP A 86 1.76 2.74 -3.74
CA TRP A 86 0.42 2.19 -3.90
C TRP A 86 -0.41 3.09 -4.81
N ALA A 87 -0.57 2.69 -6.08
CA ALA A 87 -1.22 3.48 -7.11
C ALA A 87 -2.73 3.26 -7.12
N ILE A 88 -3.49 4.30 -6.78
CA ILE A 88 -4.96 4.31 -6.77
C ILE A 88 -5.42 5.64 -7.34
N ASN A 89 -6.32 5.59 -8.32
CA ASN A 89 -6.96 6.79 -8.84
C ASN A 89 -8.09 7.23 -7.89
N PRO A 90 -7.98 8.39 -7.21
CA PRO A 90 -9.00 8.87 -6.28
C PRO A 90 -10.30 9.28 -6.98
N ASN A 91 -10.27 9.51 -8.29
CA ASN A 91 -11.42 9.86 -9.13
C ASN A 91 -11.99 8.65 -9.88
N LYS A 92 -11.51 7.44 -9.58
CA LYS A 92 -11.99 6.22 -10.22
C LYS A 92 -13.46 6.00 -9.89
N VAL A 93 -14.29 5.85 -10.90
CA VAL A 93 -15.73 5.58 -10.72
C VAL A 93 -15.89 4.46 -9.70
N ALA A 94 -16.76 4.68 -8.70
CA ALA A 94 -17.05 3.66 -7.72
C ALA A 94 -17.45 2.35 -8.46
N PRO A 95 -16.95 1.16 -8.06
CA PRO A 95 -17.47 -0.13 -8.50
C PRO A 95 -18.99 -0.12 -8.79
N GLY A 96 -19.38 -0.68 -9.94
CA GLY A 96 -20.72 -0.55 -10.47
C GLY A 96 -21.57 -1.81 -10.36
N ILE A 97 -22.89 -1.65 -10.40
CA ILE A 97 -23.84 -2.73 -10.61
C ILE A 97 -24.20 -2.79 -12.11
N ASP A 98 -24.05 -3.94 -12.76
CA ASP A 98 -24.66 -4.21 -14.06
C ASP A 98 -26.11 -4.67 -13.84
N VAL A 99 -27.03 -3.74 -14.11
CA VAL A 99 -28.47 -3.95 -14.00
C VAL A 99 -29.09 -4.62 -15.23
N ASN A 100 -28.35 -4.79 -16.32
CA ASN A 100 -28.88 -5.26 -17.61
C ASN A 100 -28.75 -6.78 -17.84
N ALA A 101 -28.04 -7.51 -16.97
CA ALA A 101 -27.76 -8.93 -17.16
C ALA A 101 -28.78 -9.92 -16.54
N GLY A 102 -29.85 -9.46 -15.90
CA GLY A 102 -30.90 -10.34 -15.34
C GLY A 102 -30.41 -11.37 -14.29
N GLY A 103 -29.20 -11.18 -13.79
CA GLY A 103 -28.45 -12.02 -12.86
C GLY A 103 -27.11 -11.31 -12.61
N ILE A 104 -26.61 -11.39 -11.38
CA ILE A 104 -25.48 -10.58 -10.92
C ILE A 104 -24.24 -10.86 -11.80
N ASP A 105 -23.73 -9.85 -12.50
CA ASP A 105 -22.48 -9.99 -13.22
C ASP A 105 -21.33 -10.09 -12.20
N GLN A 106 -20.71 -11.27 -12.19
CA GLN A 106 -19.63 -11.67 -11.28
C GLN A 106 -18.29 -10.97 -11.63
N ALA A 107 -18.25 -10.16 -12.69
CA ALA A 107 -17.07 -9.44 -13.19
C ALA A 107 -16.89 -8.01 -12.63
N LEU A 108 -17.87 -7.50 -11.88
CA LEU A 108 -18.05 -6.07 -11.61
C LEU A 108 -17.25 -5.47 -10.44
N GLY A 109 -16.33 -6.22 -9.84
CA GLY A 109 -15.38 -5.61 -8.90
C GLY A 109 -14.68 -4.42 -9.56
N ASN A 110 -14.58 -3.31 -8.82
CA ASN A 110 -13.96 -2.03 -9.17
C ASN A 110 -13.95 -1.65 -10.67
N VAL A 111 -15.05 -1.06 -11.15
CA VAL A 111 -15.22 -0.62 -12.55
C VAL A 111 -14.56 0.73 -12.76
N GLY A 112 -13.43 0.74 -13.46
CA GLY A 112 -12.66 1.96 -13.72
C GLY A 112 -11.17 1.66 -13.74
N THR A 113 -10.40 2.58 -14.30
CA THR A 113 -8.96 2.39 -14.49
C THR A 113 -8.19 3.27 -13.50
N ASP A 114 -7.32 2.66 -12.71
CA ASP A 114 -6.34 3.37 -11.88
C ASP A 114 -5.33 4.07 -12.79
N PHE A 115 -4.78 3.33 -13.75
CA PHE A 115 -4.01 3.87 -14.87
C PHE A 115 -3.94 2.83 -16.01
N THR A 116 -3.71 3.31 -17.23
CA THR A 116 -3.48 2.43 -18.38
C THR A 116 -1.98 2.31 -18.60
N PHE A 117 -1.51 1.08 -18.77
CA PHE A 117 -0.12 0.77 -19.05
C PHE A 117 -0.01 0.18 -20.47
N ASP A 118 0.66 0.89 -21.37
CA ASP A 118 0.90 0.47 -22.76
C ASP A 118 2.40 0.28 -22.98
N CYS A 119 2.80 -0.97 -23.19
CA CYS A 119 4.22 -1.32 -23.31
C CYS A 119 4.82 -1.04 -24.68
N ASP A 120 4.03 -0.70 -25.71
CA ASP A 120 4.56 -0.60 -27.08
C ASP A 120 4.07 0.61 -27.87
N ALA A 121 3.03 1.32 -27.41
CA ALA A 121 2.46 2.50 -28.07
C ALA A 121 2.02 2.25 -29.53
N ALA A 122 2.00 0.99 -29.96
CA ALA A 122 1.81 0.56 -31.34
C ALA A 122 0.60 -0.39 -31.46
N GLY A 123 -0.04 -0.75 -30.35
CA GLY A 123 -1.22 -1.60 -30.32
C GLY A 123 -0.93 -3.02 -30.84
N THR A 124 0.29 -3.52 -30.60
CA THR A 124 0.70 -4.86 -31.04
C THR A 124 0.45 -5.91 -29.96
N ALA A 125 1.26 -6.99 -29.90
CA ALA A 125 1.06 -8.12 -28.99
C ALA A 125 1.13 -7.76 -27.48
N TYR A 126 1.50 -6.52 -27.14
CA TYR A 126 1.50 -5.95 -25.80
C TYR A 126 0.51 -4.79 -25.70
N ALA A 127 -0.74 -5.05 -26.08
CA ALA A 127 -1.83 -4.06 -26.07
C ALA A 127 -1.95 -3.33 -24.72
N ALA A 128 -2.36 -2.06 -24.78
CA ALA A 128 -2.67 -1.23 -23.64
C ALA A 128 -3.53 -1.97 -22.62
N ARG A 129 -3.06 -1.98 -21.37
CA ARG A 129 -3.64 -2.73 -20.27
C ARG A 129 -4.19 -1.79 -19.22
N ASN A 130 -5.46 -1.95 -18.89
CA ASN A 130 -6.09 -1.20 -17.80
C ASN A 130 -5.81 -1.88 -16.46
N ILE A 131 -5.21 -1.13 -15.54
CA ILE A 131 -5.06 -1.53 -14.15
C ILE A 131 -6.30 -1.09 -13.39
N THR A 132 -6.93 -2.01 -12.65
CA THR A 132 -8.29 -1.78 -12.09
C THR A 132 -8.46 -2.19 -10.63
N THR A 133 -7.40 -2.56 -9.90
CA THR A 133 -7.51 -3.01 -8.50
C THR A 133 -6.39 -2.48 -7.61
N GLY A 134 -5.93 -1.25 -7.83
CA GLY A 134 -4.87 -0.65 -7.02
C GLY A 134 -3.55 -1.40 -7.19
N ALA A 135 -2.77 -1.05 -8.21
CA ALA A 135 -1.46 -1.67 -8.42
C ALA A 135 -0.40 -1.08 -7.49
N TYR A 136 0.73 -1.77 -7.45
CA TYR A 136 1.91 -1.28 -6.74
C TYR A 136 3.04 -1.03 -7.72
N VAL A 137 3.77 0.05 -7.51
CA VAL A 137 4.85 0.47 -8.40
C VAL A 137 6.16 0.51 -7.64
N ILE A 138 7.18 -0.13 -8.22
CA ILE A 138 8.56 -0.03 -7.77
C ILE A 138 9.21 1.05 -8.63
N PRO A 139 9.68 2.17 -8.04
CA PRO A 139 10.32 3.23 -8.81
C PRO A 139 11.55 2.71 -9.57
N THR A 140 11.78 3.23 -10.77
CA THR A 140 12.83 2.77 -11.72
C THR A 140 14.21 2.64 -11.08
N GLU A 141 14.57 3.58 -10.21
CA GLU A 141 15.85 3.63 -9.52
C GLU A 141 16.05 2.52 -8.47
N PHE A 142 15.01 1.78 -8.11
CA PHE A 142 15.08 0.61 -7.23
C PHE A 142 14.93 -0.73 -7.95
N VAL A 143 14.57 -0.73 -9.23
CA VAL A 143 14.24 -1.95 -10.01
C VAL A 143 15.37 -2.98 -10.01
N ASN A 144 16.61 -2.55 -10.21
CA ASN A 144 17.77 -3.45 -10.18
C ASN A 144 18.00 -4.08 -8.79
N GLN A 145 17.59 -3.38 -7.71
CA GLN A 145 17.68 -3.93 -6.36
C GLN A 145 16.51 -4.87 -6.07
N ALA A 146 15.33 -4.53 -6.58
CA ALA A 146 14.12 -5.33 -6.44
C ALA A 146 14.22 -6.66 -7.17
N LYS A 147 14.97 -6.72 -8.28
CA LYS A 147 15.11 -7.93 -9.10
C LYS A 147 15.48 -9.17 -8.27
N ASP A 148 16.51 -9.07 -7.43
CA ASP A 148 16.97 -10.21 -6.61
C ASP A 148 15.90 -10.64 -5.59
N VAL A 149 15.18 -9.67 -5.00
CA VAL A 149 14.09 -9.92 -4.05
C VAL A 149 12.91 -10.60 -4.74
N ILE A 150 12.54 -10.12 -5.92
CA ILE A 150 11.48 -10.68 -6.77
C ILE A 150 11.82 -12.11 -7.17
N ASP A 151 13.02 -12.36 -7.69
CA ASP A 151 13.44 -13.68 -8.15
C ASP A 151 13.50 -14.68 -6.99
N THR A 152 13.97 -14.24 -5.81
CA THR A 152 13.96 -15.04 -4.58
C THR A 152 12.52 -15.36 -4.14
N PHE A 153 11.64 -14.35 -4.07
CA PHE A 153 10.25 -14.54 -3.68
C PHE A 153 9.53 -15.51 -4.61
N ARG A 154 9.76 -15.40 -5.92
CA ARG A 154 9.22 -16.32 -6.94
C ARG A 154 9.71 -17.75 -6.76
N GLY A 155 11.00 -17.93 -6.48
CA GLY A 155 11.60 -19.24 -6.23
C GLY A 155 11.00 -19.96 -5.02
N LEU A 156 10.73 -19.21 -3.94
CA LEU A 156 10.16 -19.75 -2.70
C LEU A 156 8.65 -20.03 -2.79
N ASN A 157 7.92 -19.25 -3.59
CA ASN A 157 6.45 -19.31 -3.64
C ASN A 157 5.88 -20.06 -4.84
N GLY A 158 6.71 -20.82 -5.57
CA GLY A 158 6.29 -22.00 -6.35
C GLY A 158 5.08 -21.87 -7.29
N GLY A 159 4.84 -20.70 -7.89
CA GLY A 159 3.66 -20.44 -8.75
C GLY A 159 3.95 -19.69 -10.05
N TYR A 160 5.23 -19.42 -10.35
CA TYR A 160 5.64 -18.81 -11.61
C TYR A 160 6.46 -19.83 -12.39
N PRO A 161 6.17 -20.11 -13.68
CA PRO A 161 7.07 -20.94 -14.43
C PRO A 161 8.45 -20.30 -14.43
N GLN A 162 9.43 -21.15 -14.10
CA GLN A 162 10.84 -20.85 -14.17
C GLN A 162 11.18 -20.42 -15.61
N PRO A 163 12.06 -19.43 -15.82
CA PRO A 163 12.62 -19.18 -17.13
C PRO A 163 13.53 -20.35 -17.51
N GLY A 164 12.98 -21.40 -18.14
CA GLY A 164 13.83 -22.51 -18.57
C GLY A 164 13.18 -23.76 -19.14
N THR A 165 11.94 -24.13 -18.81
CA THR A 165 11.46 -25.47 -19.20
C THR A 165 9.95 -25.56 -19.43
N ILE A 166 9.42 -24.97 -20.50
CA ILE A 166 8.25 -25.52 -21.21
C ILE A 166 8.38 -25.19 -22.71
N SER A 167 8.56 -26.24 -23.52
CA SER A 167 8.45 -26.17 -24.97
C SER A 167 6.97 -26.11 -25.34
N GLY A 168 6.53 -24.97 -25.89
CA GLY A 168 5.34 -24.90 -26.75
C GLY A 168 3.98 -24.68 -26.06
N VAL A 169 3.82 -23.64 -25.25
CA VAL A 169 2.61 -22.78 -25.15
C VAL A 169 3.09 -21.43 -24.57
N ALA A 170 3.56 -20.52 -25.43
CA ALA A 170 4.13 -19.25 -25.02
C ALA A 170 3.05 -18.16 -24.98
N GLN A 171 2.76 -17.61 -23.79
CA GLN A 171 2.39 -16.19 -23.50
C GLN A 171 1.62 -15.94 -22.18
N ALA A 172 1.32 -16.94 -21.35
CA ALA A 172 0.50 -16.71 -20.14
C ALA A 172 1.27 -16.38 -18.84
N ALA A 173 2.60 -16.36 -18.84
CA ALA A 173 3.38 -16.30 -17.59
C ALA A 173 4.35 -15.13 -17.43
N ALA A 174 4.31 -14.16 -18.35
CA ALA A 174 5.04 -12.89 -18.24
C ALA A 174 4.20 -11.76 -17.59
N GLN A 175 2.94 -12.03 -17.25
CA GLN A 175 1.94 -10.97 -17.05
C GLN A 175 1.76 -10.44 -15.62
N ILE A 176 2.40 -11.02 -14.59
CA ILE A 176 2.23 -10.52 -13.20
C ILE A 176 3.29 -9.46 -12.83
N LEU A 177 4.35 -9.32 -13.64
CA LEU A 177 5.39 -8.29 -13.45
C LEU A 177 5.69 -7.48 -14.74
N GLY A 178 4.96 -7.71 -15.83
CA GLY A 178 5.29 -7.12 -17.14
C GLY A 178 6.68 -7.52 -17.68
N TYR A 179 7.29 -8.59 -17.14
CA TYR A 179 8.65 -9.01 -17.46
C TYR A 179 8.64 -10.27 -18.36
N ASP A 180 9.17 -10.14 -19.58
CA ASP A 180 9.59 -11.27 -20.41
C ASP A 180 11.01 -11.70 -19.99
N PRO A 181 11.21 -12.93 -19.47
CA PRO A 181 12.50 -13.39 -18.97
C PRO A 181 13.40 -14.03 -20.04
N SER A 182 13.12 -13.89 -21.34
CA SER A 182 14.02 -14.42 -22.38
C SER A 182 15.36 -13.65 -22.43
N PRO A 183 16.53 -14.33 -22.42
CA PRO A 183 17.79 -13.66 -22.69
C PRO A 183 17.86 -13.32 -24.19
N LEU A 184 17.38 -12.13 -24.55
CA LEU A 184 17.47 -11.63 -25.92
C LEU A 184 18.91 -11.22 -26.22
N ALA A 185 19.68 -12.16 -26.75
CA ALA A 185 20.86 -11.83 -27.55
C ALA A 185 20.40 -11.01 -28.77
N GLY A 186 20.43 -9.68 -28.64
CA GLY A 186 20.42 -8.76 -29.78
C GLY A 186 19.14 -8.01 -30.14
N GLN A 187 18.12 -7.90 -29.26
CA GLN A 187 16.98 -7.01 -29.50
C GLN A 187 16.53 -6.27 -28.23
N SER A 188 16.94 -5.01 -28.09
CA SER A 188 16.40 -4.06 -27.11
C SER A 188 15.33 -3.19 -27.80
N GLN A 189 14.06 -3.56 -27.68
CA GLN A 189 12.97 -2.59 -27.80
C GLN A 189 12.15 -2.67 -26.53
N GLY A 190 12.51 -1.80 -25.58
CA GLY A 190 11.66 -1.43 -24.45
C GLY A 190 10.57 -0.46 -24.90
N CYS A 191 9.65 -0.17 -23.99
CA CYS A 191 8.45 0.63 -24.26
C CYS A 191 8.74 1.91 -25.05
N THR A 192 8.04 2.07 -26.17
CA THR A 192 8.20 3.18 -27.13
C THR A 192 7.26 4.35 -26.90
N GLN A 193 6.47 4.37 -25.82
CA GLN A 193 5.58 5.49 -25.58
C GLN A 193 6.40 6.73 -25.16
N ALA A 194 6.19 7.81 -25.90
CA ALA A 194 6.54 9.14 -25.45
C ALA A 194 5.40 9.64 -24.54
N LEU A 195 5.81 10.20 -23.39
CA LEU A 195 5.08 11.07 -22.45
C LEU A 195 4.64 10.41 -21.13
N PRO A 196 4.81 11.12 -20.01
CA PRO A 196 4.63 10.58 -18.67
C PRO A 196 3.16 10.20 -18.46
N THR A 197 2.89 8.94 -18.11
CA THR A 197 1.63 8.60 -17.45
C THR A 197 1.78 9.09 -16.02
N THR A 198 1.16 10.23 -15.72
CA THR A 198 0.97 10.64 -14.34
C THR A 198 0.04 9.64 -13.69
N ILE A 199 0.50 9.01 -12.62
CA ILE A 199 -0.29 8.10 -11.80
C ILE A 199 -0.55 8.77 -10.45
N ASP A 200 -1.75 8.56 -9.93
CA ASP A 200 -2.07 8.94 -8.56
C ASP A 200 -1.64 7.83 -7.62
N VAL A 201 -0.90 8.22 -6.59
CA VAL A 201 -0.37 7.34 -5.56
C VAL A 201 -1.05 7.70 -4.25
N LEU A 202 -1.66 6.70 -3.60
CA LEU A 202 -2.26 6.86 -2.28
C LEU A 202 -1.19 7.14 -1.22
N ASP A 203 -0.14 6.31 -1.17
CA ASP A 203 1.07 6.55 -0.37
C ASP A 203 2.22 5.66 -0.86
N THR A 204 3.42 5.89 -0.33
CA THR A 204 4.56 4.99 -0.47
C THR A 204 4.69 4.10 0.76
N ILE A 205 4.59 2.79 0.55
CA ILE A 205 4.77 1.77 1.57
C ILE A 205 6.27 1.62 1.85
N THR A 206 6.68 2.01 3.06
CA THR A 206 8.06 1.93 3.56
C THR A 206 8.16 1.22 4.91
N GLY A 207 7.05 0.69 5.40
CA GLY A 207 6.95 -0.07 6.65
C GLY A 207 5.90 -1.17 6.52
N TRP A 208 5.88 -2.07 7.50
CA TRP A 208 4.85 -3.11 7.62
C TRP A 208 4.18 -2.98 8.98
N PRO A 209 2.84 -3.06 9.06
CA PRO A 209 2.11 -2.87 10.31
C PRO A 209 2.44 -3.94 11.35
N ARG A 210 2.43 -3.53 12.62
CA ARG A 210 2.53 -4.44 13.76
C ARG A 210 1.19 -5.14 13.97
N THR A 211 1.01 -6.24 13.25
CA THR A 211 -0.22 -7.03 13.27
C THR A 211 -0.23 -8.02 14.42
N VAL A 212 -1.37 -8.11 15.10
CA VAL A 212 -1.63 -9.02 16.21
C VAL A 212 -2.79 -9.91 15.83
N LEU A 213 -2.55 -11.22 15.83
CA LEU A 213 -3.59 -12.21 15.62
C LEU A 213 -4.10 -12.68 16.99
N ASN A 214 -5.41 -12.82 17.10
CA ASN A 214 -6.05 -13.45 18.25
C ASN A 214 -5.48 -14.85 18.50
N ASP A 215 -5.34 -15.26 19.76
CA ASP A 215 -4.76 -16.55 20.16
C ASP A 215 -5.70 -17.75 19.97
N LYS A 216 -6.99 -17.50 19.69
CA LYS A 216 -7.97 -18.51 19.30
C LYS A 216 -8.21 -18.47 17.80
N ASN A 217 -8.27 -19.66 17.20
CA ASN A 217 -8.52 -19.85 15.76
C ASN A 217 -7.55 -19.04 14.87
N THR A 218 -6.33 -18.85 15.36
CA THR A 218 -5.27 -18.09 14.70
C THR A 218 -4.89 -18.70 13.35
N ASP A 219 -5.09 -20.00 13.19
CA ASP A 219 -4.85 -20.75 11.95
C ASP A 219 -5.64 -20.19 10.77
N ILE A 220 -6.85 -19.66 11.00
CA ILE A 220 -7.65 -18.99 9.96
C ILE A 220 -6.92 -17.77 9.41
N SER A 221 -6.47 -16.87 10.30
CA SER A 221 -5.77 -15.66 9.88
C SER A 221 -4.35 -15.94 9.37
N ILE A 222 -3.64 -16.91 9.96
CA ILE A 222 -2.31 -17.35 9.48
C ILE A 222 -2.41 -17.79 8.02
N ARG A 223 -3.49 -18.49 7.65
CA ARG A 223 -3.73 -18.92 6.27
C ARG A 223 -3.77 -17.78 5.28
N PHE A 224 -4.22 -16.58 5.67
CA PHE A 224 -4.19 -15.41 4.79
C PHE A 224 -2.75 -15.02 4.44
N PHE A 225 -1.85 -15.04 5.43
CA PHE A 225 -0.42 -14.79 5.25
C PHE A 225 0.24 -15.90 4.43
N ASP A 226 -0.09 -17.18 4.67
CA ASP A 226 0.43 -18.31 3.90
C ASP A 226 0.05 -18.22 2.41
N LEU A 227 -1.22 -17.91 2.13
CA LEU A 227 -1.70 -17.67 0.77
C LEU A 227 -0.97 -16.50 0.11
N ALA A 228 -0.68 -15.43 0.86
CA ALA A 228 0.14 -14.31 0.39
C ALA A 228 1.64 -14.64 0.28
N GLY A 229 2.12 -15.74 0.86
CA GLY A 229 3.55 -16.09 0.88
C GLY A 229 4.35 -15.32 1.93
N ILE A 230 3.70 -14.84 2.98
CA ILE A 230 4.29 -14.08 4.08
C ILE A 230 4.58 -15.03 5.24
N ALA A 231 5.86 -15.27 5.52
CA ALA A 231 6.26 -15.96 6.74
C ALA A 231 6.21 -15.00 7.93
N GLN A 232 5.89 -15.52 9.13
CA GLN A 232 5.87 -14.73 10.37
C GLN A 232 7.20 -13.98 10.61
N GLY A 233 8.30 -14.70 10.41
CA GLY A 233 9.63 -14.21 10.77
C GLY A 233 9.89 -14.24 12.29
N PRO A 234 11.11 -13.85 12.71
CA PRO A 234 11.51 -13.85 14.11
C PRO A 234 10.78 -12.77 14.93
N LEU A 235 10.36 -13.13 16.15
CA LEU A 235 9.65 -12.23 17.06
C LEU A 235 10.52 -11.14 17.69
N ASN A 236 11.84 -11.31 17.67
CA ASN A 236 12.82 -10.48 18.34
C ASN A 236 13.75 -9.73 17.39
N GLU A 237 13.34 -9.48 16.15
CA GLU A 237 14.11 -8.65 15.20
C GLU A 237 13.99 -7.17 15.56
N PRO A 238 15.06 -6.52 16.09
CA PRO A 238 15.01 -5.13 16.51
C PRO A 238 14.87 -4.16 15.33
N SER A 239 15.27 -4.64 14.14
CA SER A 239 15.38 -3.81 12.94
C SER A 239 14.14 -3.86 12.06
N ASN A 240 13.22 -4.81 12.29
CA ASN A 240 12.00 -4.97 11.51
C ASN A 240 11.04 -6.00 12.14
N PRO A 241 9.83 -5.61 12.59
CA PRO A 241 8.92 -6.51 13.30
C PRO A 241 8.53 -7.75 12.47
N PRO A 242 8.12 -8.85 13.14
CA PRO A 242 7.52 -9.99 12.46
C PRO A 242 6.28 -9.56 11.67
N ALA A 243 5.90 -10.32 10.65
CA ALA A 243 4.68 -10.06 9.89
C ALA A 243 3.44 -10.00 10.79
N TYR A 244 3.44 -10.82 11.85
CA TYR A 244 2.45 -10.80 12.91
C TYR A 244 3.00 -11.39 14.21
N ARG A 245 2.37 -11.05 15.33
CA ARG A 245 2.48 -11.76 16.61
C ARG A 245 1.12 -12.32 17.02
N VAL A 246 1.10 -13.24 17.98
CA VAL A 246 -0.14 -13.77 18.56
C VAL A 246 -0.30 -13.23 19.97
N ALA A 247 -1.49 -12.78 20.33
CA ALA A 247 -1.82 -12.33 21.68
C ALA A 247 -3.32 -12.16 21.90
N LEU A 248 -3.72 -12.14 23.18
CA LEU A 248 -5.06 -11.80 23.62
C LEU A 248 -5.33 -10.29 23.53
N PRO A 249 -6.61 -9.86 23.48
CA PRO A 249 -6.94 -8.44 23.57
C PRO A 249 -6.41 -7.78 24.85
N SER A 250 -6.32 -8.52 25.95
CA SER A 250 -5.76 -8.05 27.22
C SER A 250 -4.28 -7.66 27.13
N GLU A 251 -3.57 -8.17 26.13
CA GLU A 251 -2.13 -7.97 25.88
C GLU A 251 -1.88 -6.99 24.72
N LEU A 252 -2.93 -6.33 24.22
CA LEU A 252 -2.78 -5.24 23.27
C LEU A 252 -2.16 -4.03 23.95
N THR A 253 -1.33 -3.35 23.18
CA THR A 253 -0.62 -2.15 23.58
C THR A 253 -0.93 -1.03 22.59
N PRO A 254 -0.68 0.24 22.95
CA PRO A 254 -0.76 1.35 22.00
C PRO A 254 0.19 1.21 20.80
N CYS A 255 1.16 0.31 20.88
CA CYS A 255 2.15 0.03 19.83
C CYS A 255 1.72 -1.03 18.83
N ASP A 256 0.57 -1.67 19.02
CA ASP A 256 -0.01 -2.56 18.02
C ASP A 256 -0.83 -1.75 17.02
N ASP A 257 -0.77 -2.13 15.75
CA ASP A 257 -1.38 -1.35 14.66
C ASP A 257 -2.69 -1.95 14.19
N PHE A 258 -2.75 -3.29 14.13
CA PHE A 258 -3.86 -4.03 13.56
C PHE A 258 -4.13 -5.30 14.36
N TYR A 259 -5.35 -5.46 14.88
CA TYR A 259 -5.80 -6.66 15.59
C TYR A 259 -6.76 -7.47 14.72
N VAL A 260 -6.52 -8.78 14.64
CA VAL A 260 -7.25 -9.70 13.78
C VAL A 260 -7.94 -10.76 14.60
N MET A 261 -9.26 -10.83 14.48
CA MET A 261 -10.11 -11.71 15.28
C MET A 261 -11.06 -12.51 14.38
N PRO A 262 -10.58 -13.62 13.77
CA PRO A 262 -11.37 -14.39 12.79
C PRO A 262 -12.55 -15.12 13.41
N HIS A 263 -12.43 -15.53 14.67
CA HIS A 263 -13.47 -16.22 15.40
C HIS A 263 -13.18 -16.20 16.90
N ALA A 264 -14.04 -15.55 17.67
CA ALA A 264 -13.99 -15.49 19.13
C ALA A 264 -15.40 -15.34 19.70
N ASP A 265 -15.59 -15.77 20.95
CA ASP A 265 -16.77 -15.47 21.77
C ASP A 265 -16.41 -14.33 22.73
N PRO A 266 -16.46 -13.05 22.29
CA PRO A 266 -16.00 -11.95 23.07
C PRO A 266 -16.91 -11.71 24.28
N SER A 267 -16.28 -11.42 25.41
CA SER A 267 -16.94 -10.94 26.61
C SER A 267 -16.21 -9.73 27.15
N TYR A 268 -16.87 -8.95 28.01
CA TYR A 268 -16.23 -7.80 28.65
C TYR A 268 -14.89 -8.17 29.29
N ALA A 269 -14.87 -9.25 30.08
CA ALA A 269 -13.70 -9.71 30.82
C ALA A 269 -12.49 -10.02 29.92
N THR A 270 -12.70 -10.27 28.63
CA THR A 270 -11.66 -10.70 27.70
C THR A 270 -11.37 -9.68 26.61
N HIS A 271 -12.30 -8.77 26.30
CA HIS A 271 -12.23 -7.89 25.11
C HIS A 271 -12.40 -6.39 25.44
N SER A 272 -12.48 -6.00 26.71
CA SER A 272 -12.60 -4.59 27.12
C SER A 272 -11.47 -3.69 26.59
N ASN A 273 -10.29 -4.25 26.36
CA ASN A 273 -9.11 -3.52 25.84
C ASN A 273 -9.22 -3.16 24.35
N LEU A 274 -10.18 -3.72 23.60
CA LEU A 274 -10.39 -3.35 22.20
C LEU A 274 -10.84 -1.89 22.06
N ARG A 275 -11.66 -1.39 22.99
CA ARG A 275 -12.11 0.02 22.98
C ARG A 275 -10.95 1.02 23.08
N PRO A 276 -10.11 1.00 24.14
CA PRO A 276 -8.97 1.91 24.21
C PRO A 276 -7.95 1.66 23.10
N PHE A 277 -7.85 0.45 22.53
CA PHE A 277 -7.00 0.17 21.38
C PHE A 277 -7.47 0.92 20.12
N VAL A 278 -8.75 0.82 19.75
CA VAL A 278 -9.26 1.52 18.56
C VAL A 278 -9.33 3.04 18.75
N GLU A 279 -9.64 3.51 19.97
CA GLU A 279 -9.61 4.95 20.32
C GLU A 279 -8.20 5.55 20.24
N GLN A 280 -7.14 4.72 20.26
CA GLN A 280 -5.75 5.13 20.07
C GLN A 280 -5.26 4.94 18.62
N GLY A 281 -6.18 4.74 17.68
CA GLY A 281 -5.88 4.53 16.26
C GLY A 281 -5.59 3.09 15.87
N GLY A 282 -5.83 2.11 16.75
CA GLY A 282 -5.73 0.68 16.45
C GLY A 282 -6.78 0.21 15.46
N TYR A 283 -6.37 -0.52 14.42
CA TYR A 283 -7.32 -1.06 13.43
C TYR A 283 -7.77 -2.44 13.89
N LEU A 284 -9.04 -2.78 13.66
CA LEU A 284 -9.64 -4.05 14.07
C LEU A 284 -10.28 -4.74 12.86
N TRP A 285 -9.94 -6.00 12.64
CA TRP A 285 -10.70 -6.87 11.76
C TRP A 285 -11.34 -7.99 12.58
N ALA A 286 -12.64 -8.21 12.39
CA ALA A 286 -13.38 -9.27 13.04
C ALA A 286 -14.24 -10.02 12.03
N GLY A 287 -14.47 -11.31 12.26
CA GLY A 287 -15.32 -12.11 11.39
C GLY A 287 -16.22 -13.11 12.10
N CYS A 288 -17.14 -13.70 11.33
CA CYS A 288 -18.15 -14.63 11.82
C CYS A 288 -18.96 -14.04 13.00
N HIS A 289 -19.48 -14.88 13.90
CA HIS A 289 -20.28 -14.47 15.06
C HIS A 289 -19.56 -13.55 16.03
N ALA A 290 -18.23 -13.40 15.91
CA ALA A 290 -17.49 -12.56 16.84
C ALA A 290 -17.94 -11.10 16.70
N VAL A 291 -18.45 -10.75 15.53
CA VAL A 291 -18.96 -9.43 15.18
C VAL A 291 -20.25 -9.12 15.93
N SER A 292 -21.31 -9.94 15.82
CA SER A 292 -22.56 -9.66 16.55
C SER A 292 -22.35 -9.59 18.05
N VAL A 293 -21.53 -10.49 18.59
CA VAL A 293 -21.25 -10.56 20.01
C VAL A 293 -20.43 -9.34 20.45
N LEU A 294 -19.41 -8.92 19.68
CA LEU A 294 -18.63 -7.69 19.98
C LEU A 294 -19.53 -6.47 20.09
N GLU A 295 -20.42 -6.29 19.12
CA GLU A 295 -21.40 -5.19 19.07
C GLU A 295 -22.45 -5.28 20.21
N GLY A 296 -22.46 -6.37 20.99
CA GLY A 296 -23.26 -6.54 22.20
C GLY A 296 -22.49 -6.44 23.52
N VAL A 297 -21.14 -6.36 23.50
CA VAL A 297 -20.32 -6.37 24.73
C VAL A 297 -20.50 -5.08 25.52
N ARG A 298 -20.98 -5.20 26.76
CA ARG A 298 -21.03 -4.11 27.76
C ARG A 298 -19.62 -3.80 28.27
N VAL A 299 -19.18 -2.55 28.16
CA VAL A 299 -17.88 -2.07 28.68
C VAL A 299 -17.97 -1.46 30.08
N ASN A 300 -19.18 -1.21 30.58
CA ASN A 300 -19.42 -0.92 31.99
C ASN A 300 -20.80 -1.44 32.43
N ASP A 301 -20.96 -1.66 33.73
CA ASP A 301 -22.24 -2.08 34.34
C ASP A 301 -23.05 -0.87 34.86
N SER A 302 -22.87 0.31 34.24
CA SER A 302 -23.64 1.49 34.61
C SER A 302 -25.13 1.24 34.36
N ALA A 303 -25.94 1.33 35.41
CA ALA A 303 -27.38 1.13 35.31
C ALA A 303 -28.10 2.30 34.61
N THR A 304 -27.46 3.47 34.53
CA THR A 304 -28.05 4.69 33.96
C THR A 304 -27.49 5.04 32.58
N GLU A 305 -26.24 4.70 32.30
CA GLU A 305 -25.54 5.00 31.03
C GLU A 305 -24.64 3.82 30.65
N PRO A 306 -25.21 2.64 30.32
CA PRO A 306 -24.44 1.46 29.96
C PRO A 306 -23.66 1.74 28.67
N LEU A 307 -22.34 1.57 28.73
CA LEU A 307 -21.46 1.70 27.56
C LEU A 307 -21.29 0.34 26.90
N TYR A 308 -21.23 0.32 25.56
CA TYR A 308 -20.99 -0.88 24.76
C TYR A 308 -19.84 -0.65 23.78
N LEU A 309 -19.30 -1.75 23.23
CA LEU A 309 -18.26 -1.65 22.20
C LEU A 309 -18.79 -1.10 20.88
N ASN A 310 -20.02 -1.44 20.46
CA ASN A 310 -20.79 -0.79 19.39
C ASN A 310 -19.95 -0.03 18.34
N PHE A 311 -19.05 -0.71 17.63
CA PHE A 311 -18.01 0.01 16.88
C PHE A 311 -18.58 0.63 15.60
N LEU A 312 -19.43 -0.09 14.89
CA LEU A 312 -20.00 0.33 13.60
C LEU A 312 -21.53 0.52 13.65
N THR A 313 -22.14 0.33 14.82
CA THR A 313 -23.60 0.48 14.98
C THR A 313 -23.96 1.42 16.13
N THR A 314 -25.15 2.02 16.03
CA THR A 314 -25.72 2.84 17.10
C THR A 314 -26.12 1.99 18.30
N ASP A 315 -26.81 0.86 18.06
CA ASP A 315 -27.49 0.08 19.10
C ASP A 315 -27.05 -1.38 19.21
N GLY A 316 -26.02 -1.78 18.47
CA GLY A 316 -25.51 -3.14 18.39
C GLY A 316 -26.14 -3.91 17.23
N LEU A 317 -25.70 -5.15 17.05
CA LEU A 317 -26.27 -6.10 16.10
C LEU A 317 -27.22 -7.08 16.80
N LEU A 318 -28.14 -7.70 16.05
CA LEU A 318 -28.81 -8.94 16.46
C LEU A 318 -27.74 -10.00 16.69
N ASP A 319 -27.92 -10.83 17.71
CA ASP A 319 -27.01 -11.95 17.92
C ASP A 319 -27.17 -12.97 16.78
N TYR A 320 -26.06 -13.59 16.35
CA TYR A 320 -26.05 -14.60 15.31
C TYR A 320 -27.06 -15.74 15.53
N SER A 321 -27.45 -16.03 16.78
CA SER A 321 -28.42 -17.07 17.12
C SER A 321 -29.89 -16.62 17.01
N ASP A 322 -30.14 -15.32 16.88
CA ASP A 322 -31.48 -14.70 16.81
C ASP A 322 -31.95 -14.44 15.37
N HIS A 323 -31.11 -14.68 14.36
CA HIS A 323 -31.50 -14.58 12.95
C HIS A 323 -30.96 -15.75 12.12
N ALA A 324 -31.54 -15.94 10.93
CA ALA A 324 -30.99 -16.86 9.95
C ALA A 324 -29.99 -16.13 9.05
N ASP A 325 -29.07 -16.87 8.45
CA ASP A 325 -28.23 -16.36 7.38
C ASP A 325 -28.97 -16.33 6.04
N GLY A 326 -28.46 -15.52 5.12
CA GLY A 326 -28.87 -15.52 3.72
C GLY A 326 -28.33 -16.66 2.92
N THR A 327 -28.86 -16.77 1.71
CA THR A 327 -28.30 -17.65 0.69
C THR A 327 -27.72 -16.78 -0.41
N ALA A 328 -26.42 -16.95 -0.66
CA ALA A 328 -25.78 -16.31 -1.80
C ALA A 328 -26.60 -16.57 -3.10
N PRO A 329 -26.68 -15.58 -4.00
CA PRO A 329 -25.73 -14.49 -4.12
C PRO A 329 -26.14 -13.20 -3.39
N TYR A 330 -25.20 -12.61 -2.66
CA TYR A 330 -25.40 -11.29 -2.03
C TYR A 330 -25.17 -10.17 -3.05
N SER A 331 -25.78 -9.01 -2.80
CA SER A 331 -25.57 -7.80 -3.58
C SER A 331 -24.31 -7.07 -3.15
N PHE A 332 -23.58 -6.51 -4.11
CA PHE A 332 -22.54 -5.52 -3.84
C PHE A 332 -23.18 -4.13 -3.77
N TYR A 333 -22.54 -3.19 -3.08
CA TYR A 333 -23.07 -1.85 -2.80
C TYR A 333 -23.58 -1.06 -4.04
N LYS A 334 -24.27 0.05 -3.78
CA LYS A 334 -25.01 0.87 -4.75
C LYS A 334 -24.15 1.81 -5.63
N LEU A 335 -24.51 1.94 -6.92
CA LEU A 335 -24.03 3.02 -7.81
C LEU A 335 -24.67 4.37 -7.48
N ALA A 336 -23.96 5.48 -7.67
CA ALA A 336 -24.53 6.84 -7.60
C ALA A 336 -25.66 7.09 -8.63
N ALA A 337 -25.76 6.26 -9.69
CA ALA A 337 -26.80 6.30 -10.71
C ALA A 337 -27.92 5.28 -10.50
N ASP A 338 -27.80 4.39 -9.52
CA ASP A 338 -28.86 3.45 -9.19
C ASP A 338 -29.99 4.23 -8.48
N ASN A 339 -31.19 4.16 -9.01
CA ASN A 339 -32.37 4.81 -8.45
C ASN A 339 -33.20 3.84 -7.60
N LYS A 340 -32.69 2.64 -7.31
CA LYS A 340 -33.35 1.70 -6.41
C LYS A 340 -33.45 2.31 -5.02
N GLU A 341 -34.64 2.80 -4.75
CA GLU A 341 -35.23 2.91 -3.43
C GLU A 341 -35.24 1.49 -2.83
N TYR A 342 -34.50 1.23 -1.74
CA TYR A 342 -34.50 -0.08 -1.08
C TYR A 342 -35.82 -0.35 -0.31
N TYR A 343 -36.86 0.46 -0.55
CA TYR A 343 -38.15 0.43 0.11
C TYR A 343 -39.26 0.74 -0.89
N THR A 344 -40.34 -0.04 -0.91
CA THR A 344 -41.49 0.25 -1.78
C THR A 344 -42.44 1.26 -1.12
N ALA A 345 -42.71 2.37 -1.83
CA ALA A 345 -43.88 3.27 -1.89
C ALA A 345 -44.68 3.71 -0.64
N THR A 346 -44.67 2.99 0.49
CA THR A 346 -45.59 3.27 1.61
C THR A 346 -44.99 4.21 2.67
N TYR A 347 -43.67 4.28 2.84
CA TYR A 347 -43.05 5.02 3.95
C TYR A 347 -41.78 5.84 3.63
N GLY A 348 -41.40 5.98 2.35
CA GLY A 348 -40.29 6.82 1.89
C GLY A 348 -38.94 6.11 1.76
N ALA A 349 -38.17 6.50 0.74
CA ALA A 349 -36.84 6.00 0.39
C ALA A 349 -35.82 6.11 1.52
N TYR A 350 -35.05 5.06 1.76
CA TYR A 350 -33.70 5.17 2.29
C TYR A 350 -32.71 4.67 1.23
N ASP A 351 -31.65 5.43 1.04
CA ASP A 351 -30.61 5.18 0.06
C ASP A 351 -29.34 4.70 0.77
N LEU A 352 -28.70 3.65 0.25
CA LEU A 352 -27.38 3.24 0.73
C LEU A 352 -26.34 4.14 0.06
N ASP A 353 -25.45 4.72 0.87
CA ASP A 353 -24.36 5.51 0.34
C ASP A 353 -23.45 4.64 -0.57
N PRO A 354 -23.04 5.15 -1.73
CA PRO A 354 -22.10 4.44 -2.59
C PRO A 354 -20.74 4.30 -1.88
N VAL A 355 -19.99 3.23 -2.20
CA VAL A 355 -18.56 3.19 -1.84
C VAL A 355 -17.85 4.36 -2.49
N ALA A 356 -16.99 5.01 -1.72
CA ALA A 356 -16.24 6.15 -2.19
C ALA A 356 -15.42 5.81 -3.45
N SER A 357 -15.38 6.77 -4.37
CA SER A 357 -14.48 6.74 -5.53
C SER A 357 -13.04 6.56 -5.06
N GLY A 358 -12.30 5.63 -5.67
CA GLY A 358 -10.91 5.36 -5.29
C GLY A 358 -10.72 4.82 -3.87
N ASP A 359 -11.73 4.18 -3.26
CA ASP A 359 -11.59 3.61 -1.93
C ASP A 359 -10.44 2.58 -1.86
N PRO A 360 -9.51 2.68 -0.90
CA PRO A 360 -8.33 1.83 -0.85
C PRO A 360 -8.59 0.40 -0.37
N ILE A 361 -9.68 0.16 0.37
CA ILE A 361 -10.07 -1.15 0.88
C ILE A 361 -10.73 -1.97 -0.23
N VAL A 362 -11.60 -1.37 -1.04
CA VAL A 362 -12.37 -2.05 -2.10
C VAL A 362 -11.60 -2.12 -3.44
N GLN A 363 -10.28 -2.35 -3.37
CA GLN A 363 -9.40 -2.53 -4.52
C GLN A 363 -9.24 -4.03 -4.88
N PHE A 364 -10.31 -4.68 -5.33
CA PHE A 364 -10.30 -6.09 -5.77
C PHE A 364 -11.31 -6.38 -6.91
N ARG A 365 -11.10 -7.47 -7.66
CA ARG A 365 -12.09 -8.00 -8.62
C ARG A 365 -12.80 -9.23 -8.05
N GLY A 366 -14.10 -9.32 -8.34
CA GLY A 366 -14.93 -10.47 -7.95
C GLY A 366 -15.87 -10.13 -6.79
N ARG A 367 -16.43 -11.18 -6.17
CA ARG A 367 -17.39 -11.13 -5.06
C ARG A 367 -16.79 -11.84 -3.85
N THR A 368 -17.27 -11.47 -2.67
CA THR A 368 -16.82 -12.06 -1.40
C THR A 368 -17.87 -13.00 -0.79
N ASP A 369 -19.08 -13.07 -1.37
CA ASP A 369 -20.26 -13.76 -0.79
C ASP A 369 -20.01 -15.25 -0.50
N LEU A 370 -19.40 -15.96 -1.45
CA LEU A 370 -19.06 -17.39 -1.30
C LEU A 370 -17.94 -17.62 -0.29
N ALA A 371 -17.05 -16.65 -0.10
CA ALA A 371 -16.02 -16.72 0.94
C ALA A 371 -16.66 -16.71 2.34
N HIS A 372 -17.75 -15.96 2.50
CA HIS A 372 -18.47 -15.81 3.76
C HIS A 372 -19.46 -16.96 4.06
N GLN A 373 -19.70 -17.89 3.13
CA GLN A 373 -20.62 -19.01 3.38
C GLN A 373 -20.06 -20.02 4.40
N ASN A 374 -20.95 -20.74 5.08
CA ASN A 374 -20.63 -21.81 6.04
C ASN A 374 -19.93 -21.33 7.33
N GLY A 375 -20.33 -20.16 7.85
CA GLY A 375 -20.00 -19.69 9.20
C GLY A 375 -21.18 -19.77 10.16
N SER A 376 -20.94 -19.50 11.44
CA SER A 376 -22.01 -19.32 12.44
C SER A 376 -22.77 -18.01 12.25
N GLU A 377 -22.15 -17.03 11.59
CA GLU A 377 -22.79 -15.79 11.15
C GLU A 377 -22.19 -15.40 9.80
N GLN A 378 -23.03 -15.10 8.81
CA GLN A 378 -22.63 -14.74 7.45
C GLN A 378 -23.12 -13.34 7.05
N LEU A 379 -24.12 -12.83 7.78
CA LEU A 379 -24.69 -11.50 7.62
C LEU A 379 -24.89 -10.87 8.98
N PHE A 380 -24.59 -9.58 9.07
CA PHE A 380 -24.71 -8.76 10.26
C PHE A 380 -25.94 -7.87 10.14
N MET A 381 -26.77 -7.83 11.18
CA MET A 381 -28.04 -7.10 11.17
C MET A 381 -28.14 -6.15 12.37
N PRO A 382 -28.26 -4.83 12.17
CA PRO A 382 -28.49 -3.89 13.26
C PRO A 382 -29.78 -4.20 14.01
N GLY A 383 -29.67 -4.46 15.32
CA GLY A 383 -30.80 -4.92 16.11
C GLY A 383 -31.79 -3.80 16.41
N TYR A 384 -33.08 -4.15 16.39
CA TYR A 384 -34.20 -3.27 16.75
C TYR A 384 -34.93 -3.77 18.01
N GLY A 385 -35.55 -2.85 18.75
CA GLY A 385 -36.40 -3.19 19.89
C GLY A 385 -35.60 -3.53 21.16
N THR A 386 -35.88 -4.67 21.79
CA THR A 386 -35.15 -5.10 22.99
C THR A 386 -34.36 -6.36 22.65
N ASP A 387 -33.06 -6.31 22.90
CA ASP A 387 -32.18 -7.47 22.79
C ASP A 387 -32.71 -8.61 23.68
N PRO A 388 -33.08 -9.76 23.10
CA PRO A 388 -33.68 -10.86 23.85
C PRO A 388 -32.68 -11.55 24.79
N ALA A 389 -31.39 -11.54 24.46
CA ALA A 389 -30.33 -12.16 25.25
C ALA A 389 -29.91 -11.29 26.44
N THR A 390 -29.82 -9.97 26.25
CA THR A 390 -29.26 -9.04 27.25
C THR A 390 -30.30 -8.13 27.91
N GLY A 391 -31.53 -8.09 27.40
CA GLY A 391 -32.56 -7.14 27.82
C GLY A 391 -32.23 -5.69 27.51
N ARG A 392 -31.21 -5.42 26.68
CA ARG A 392 -30.80 -4.08 26.26
C ARG A 392 -31.90 -3.46 25.41
N ALA A 393 -32.41 -2.31 25.84
CA ALA A 393 -33.26 -1.47 25.00
C ALA A 393 -32.41 -0.84 23.89
N ARG A 394 -32.79 -1.05 22.64
CA ARG A 394 -32.26 -0.39 21.45
C ARG A 394 -33.19 0.77 21.08
N THR A 395 -32.73 1.73 20.26
CA THR A 395 -33.57 2.90 19.96
C THR A 395 -34.94 2.49 19.42
N ALA A 396 -35.97 3.22 19.88
CA ALA A 396 -37.34 3.01 19.44
C ALA A 396 -37.49 3.38 17.96
N TRP A 397 -38.55 2.87 17.32
CA TRP A 397 -38.82 3.08 15.89
C TRP A 397 -38.60 4.55 15.51
N PRO A 398 -37.67 4.85 14.58
CA PRO A 398 -37.36 6.23 14.26
C PRO A 398 -38.60 6.88 13.63
N ALA A 399 -38.87 8.14 14.01
CA ALA A 399 -39.98 8.90 13.44
C ALA A 399 -39.81 9.14 11.93
N ASN A 400 -38.56 9.03 11.43
CA ASN A 400 -38.17 9.11 10.04
C ASN A 400 -37.39 7.85 9.65
N LEU A 401 -37.84 7.14 8.61
CA LEU A 401 -37.15 5.94 8.13
C LEU A 401 -35.79 6.22 7.47
N ALA A 402 -35.49 7.48 7.15
CA ALA A 402 -34.16 7.86 6.68
C ALA A 402 -33.07 7.68 7.77
N ASP A 403 -33.46 7.54 9.03
CA ASP A 403 -32.56 7.32 10.17
C ASP A 403 -32.52 5.84 10.61
N ALA A 404 -33.07 4.91 9.81
CA ALA A 404 -33.40 3.55 10.23
C ALA A 404 -32.30 2.50 10.00
N SER A 405 -31.13 2.85 9.45
CA SER A 405 -30.11 1.83 9.19
C SER A 405 -29.51 1.25 10.47
N HIS A 406 -29.49 2.00 11.59
CA HIS A 406 -28.80 1.71 12.86
C HIS A 406 -27.30 1.32 12.74
N TRP A 407 -26.77 1.22 11.51
CA TRP A 407 -25.37 1.41 11.20
C TRP A 407 -25.00 2.88 11.43
N LEU A 408 -23.78 3.15 11.87
CA LEU A 408 -23.32 4.54 11.99
C LEU A 408 -23.22 5.17 10.60
N PRO A 409 -23.47 6.49 10.43
CA PRO A 409 -23.38 7.16 9.14
C PRO A 409 -22.02 6.99 8.44
N GLN A 410 -20.94 6.85 9.22
CA GLN A 410 -19.59 6.60 8.73
C GLN A 410 -19.29 5.11 8.47
N THR A 411 -20.28 4.22 8.58
CA THR A 411 -20.10 2.81 8.25
C THR A 411 -20.35 2.60 6.77
N GLN A 412 -19.31 2.20 6.07
CA GLN A 412 -19.38 1.80 4.67
C GLN A 412 -19.89 0.36 4.58
N ILE A 413 -21.00 0.16 3.88
CA ILE A 413 -21.51 -1.17 3.54
C ILE A 413 -21.02 -1.55 2.14
N VAL A 414 -20.22 -2.62 2.06
CA VAL A 414 -19.60 -3.08 0.81
C VAL A 414 -20.43 -4.18 0.14
N GLN A 415 -20.91 -5.13 0.94
CA GLN A 415 -21.73 -6.23 0.47
C GLN A 415 -22.90 -6.47 1.43
N TYR A 416 -24.08 -6.70 0.88
CA TYR A 416 -25.33 -6.83 1.63
C TYR A 416 -26.31 -7.77 0.94
N ASP A 417 -27.29 -8.30 1.69
CA ASP A 417 -28.33 -9.17 1.16
C ASP A 417 -29.71 -8.48 1.23
N PRO A 418 -30.29 -8.04 0.10
CA PRO A 418 -31.61 -7.40 0.07
C PRO A 418 -32.77 -8.36 0.33
N THR A 419 -32.53 -9.68 0.34
CA THR A 419 -33.58 -10.70 0.49
C THR A 419 -33.75 -11.21 1.91
N GLN A 420 -32.99 -10.66 2.87
CA GLN A 420 -33.07 -11.04 4.26
C GLN A 420 -34.43 -10.79 4.90
N SER A 421 -35.03 -11.85 5.44
CA SER A 421 -36.37 -11.81 6.03
C SER A 421 -36.44 -11.11 7.39
N ASN A 422 -35.34 -11.11 8.16
CA ASN A 422 -35.26 -10.44 9.46
C ASN A 422 -35.01 -8.92 9.31
N VAL A 423 -34.65 -8.49 8.10
CA VAL A 423 -34.57 -7.08 7.71
C VAL A 423 -35.92 -6.65 7.15
N TYR A 424 -36.39 -5.48 7.56
CA TYR A 424 -37.57 -4.86 6.97
C TYR A 424 -37.31 -4.57 5.46
N PRO A 425 -38.16 -4.99 4.47
CA PRO A 425 -39.63 -5.00 4.53
C PRO A 425 -40.27 -6.23 3.84
N LEU A 426 -40.62 -7.29 4.58
CA LEU A 426 -41.36 -8.41 3.97
C LEU A 426 -42.79 -7.99 3.59
N THR A 427 -43.08 -8.10 2.30
CA THR A 427 -44.19 -7.52 1.53
C THR A 427 -45.62 -7.76 2.02
N THR A 428 -45.88 -8.45 3.13
CA THR A 428 -47.27 -8.83 3.49
C THR A 428 -47.59 -9.11 4.96
N THR A 429 -46.69 -8.97 5.94
CA THR A 429 -47.00 -9.51 7.29
C THR A 429 -46.93 -8.52 8.43
N THR A 430 -47.95 -8.57 9.28
CA THR A 430 -48.11 -7.92 10.59
C THR A 430 -47.14 -8.46 11.65
N THR A 431 -45.99 -9.00 11.26
CA THR A 431 -44.98 -9.59 12.15
C THR A 431 -43.98 -8.52 12.55
N PRO A 432 -43.54 -8.45 13.81
CA PRO A 432 -42.40 -7.60 14.20
C PRO A 432 -41.18 -7.93 13.35
N VAL A 433 -40.41 -6.91 12.95
CA VAL A 433 -39.09 -7.08 12.34
C VAL A 433 -38.01 -6.93 13.40
N ASP A 434 -36.93 -7.70 13.23
CA ASP A 434 -35.85 -7.75 14.20
C ASP A 434 -34.72 -6.76 13.85
N SER A 435 -34.61 -6.35 12.57
CA SER A 435 -33.66 -5.35 12.08
C SER A 435 -34.33 -4.30 11.19
N LEU A 436 -33.99 -3.02 11.41
CA LEU A 436 -34.37 -1.90 10.54
C LEU A 436 -33.28 -1.54 9.52
N GLY A 437 -32.07 -2.07 9.70
CA GLY A 437 -30.93 -1.86 8.82
C GLY A 437 -30.72 -2.97 7.81
N PRO A 438 -30.07 -2.68 6.66
CA PRO A 438 -29.68 -3.68 5.69
C PRO A 438 -28.76 -4.74 6.34
N ALA A 439 -29.00 -6.01 6.01
CA ALA A 439 -28.12 -7.10 6.41
C ALA A 439 -26.86 -7.08 5.55
N ALA A 440 -25.70 -6.98 6.19
CA ALA A 440 -24.43 -6.78 5.51
C ALA A 440 -23.43 -7.91 5.80
N SER A 441 -22.67 -8.35 4.80
CA SER A 441 -21.62 -9.37 4.96
C SER A 441 -20.21 -8.79 4.99
N VAL A 442 -20.02 -7.59 4.42
CA VAL A 442 -18.75 -6.85 4.48
C VAL A 442 -19.05 -5.40 4.77
N VAL A 443 -18.57 -4.91 5.91
CA VAL A 443 -18.69 -3.52 6.33
C VAL A 443 -17.40 -3.03 6.96
N TYR A 444 -17.12 -1.74 6.87
CA TYR A 444 -16.03 -1.12 7.63
C TYR A 444 -16.30 0.36 7.89
N GLY A 445 -15.57 0.94 8.82
CA GLY A 445 -15.64 2.37 9.12
C GLY A 445 -14.77 2.74 10.32
N PRO A 446 -14.60 4.04 10.63
CA PRO A 446 -13.98 4.46 11.89
C PRO A 446 -14.79 3.95 13.08
N ALA A 447 -14.10 3.43 14.10
CA ALA A 447 -14.75 3.03 15.34
C ALA A 447 -15.55 4.20 15.94
N PHE A 448 -16.80 3.93 16.30
CA PHE A 448 -17.75 4.90 16.87
C PHE A 448 -18.08 6.07 15.94
N GLY A 449 -17.79 5.94 14.64
CA GLY A 449 -18.03 7.01 13.66
C GLY A 449 -17.07 8.19 13.76
N ASP A 450 -16.03 8.11 14.61
CA ASP A 450 -15.05 9.18 14.80
C ASP A 450 -13.82 8.95 13.91
N PRO A 451 -13.56 9.81 12.91
CA PRO A 451 -12.44 9.65 11.98
C PRO A 451 -11.05 9.73 12.65
N ASN A 452 -10.95 10.11 13.92
CA ASN A 452 -9.69 10.07 14.68
C ASN A 452 -9.40 8.69 15.29
N ASN A 453 -10.40 7.81 15.36
CA ASN A 453 -10.24 6.43 15.81
C ASN A 453 -9.74 5.54 14.68
N GLY A 454 -9.23 4.36 15.03
CA GLY A 454 -8.85 3.35 14.04
C GLY A 454 -10.05 2.76 13.31
N LEU A 455 -9.80 2.19 12.14
CA LEU A 455 -10.83 1.54 11.35
C LEU A 455 -11.20 0.16 11.91
N VAL A 456 -12.47 -0.18 11.81
CA VAL A 456 -13.03 -1.50 12.15
C VAL A 456 -13.61 -2.09 10.87
N MET A 457 -13.35 -3.37 10.61
CA MET A 457 -13.91 -4.12 9.49
C MET A 457 -14.54 -5.41 9.98
N TYR A 458 -15.72 -5.71 9.45
CA TYR A 458 -16.42 -6.96 9.65
C TYR A 458 -16.55 -7.71 8.34
N GLU A 459 -16.18 -8.99 8.36
CA GLU A 459 -16.39 -9.92 7.26
C GLU A 459 -17.14 -11.17 7.75
N GLY A 460 -18.22 -11.53 7.06
CA GLY A 460 -19.02 -12.71 7.41
C GLY A 460 -18.26 -14.03 7.22
N GLY A 461 -18.76 -15.09 7.85
CA GLY A 461 -18.26 -16.45 7.62
C GLY A 461 -17.07 -16.85 8.51
N HIS A 462 -16.98 -18.16 8.77
CA HIS A 462 -15.99 -18.72 9.71
C HIS A 462 -14.63 -18.98 9.05
N ASP A 463 -14.58 -19.49 7.83
CA ASP A 463 -13.35 -19.78 7.08
C ASP A 463 -13.36 -19.03 5.75
N ILE A 464 -12.73 -17.86 5.70
CA ILE A 464 -12.59 -17.03 4.49
C ILE A 464 -11.37 -17.49 3.66
N GLY A 465 -10.59 -18.47 4.12
CA GLY A 465 -9.33 -18.89 3.50
C GLY A 465 -9.39 -20.14 2.61
N LYS A 466 -10.57 -20.71 2.35
CA LYS A 466 -10.84 -22.05 1.76
C LYS A 466 -10.03 -22.43 0.51
N GLY A 467 -9.44 -21.47 -0.19
CA GLY A 467 -8.65 -21.67 -1.41
C GLY A 467 -9.46 -21.35 -2.68
N SER A 468 -10.65 -20.78 -2.53
CA SER A 468 -11.52 -20.37 -3.64
C SER A 468 -11.06 -19.05 -4.25
N VAL A 469 -11.59 -18.73 -5.43
CA VAL A 469 -11.37 -17.43 -6.10
C VAL A 469 -12.19 -16.29 -5.47
N ASP A 470 -13.20 -16.61 -4.66
CA ASP A 470 -14.01 -15.63 -3.93
C ASP A 470 -13.32 -15.21 -2.62
N ASP A 471 -12.58 -16.15 -2.01
CA ASP A 471 -11.70 -15.91 -0.85
C ASP A 471 -10.67 -14.82 -1.16
N ALA A 472 -10.16 -14.81 -2.39
CA ALA A 472 -9.18 -13.83 -2.84
C ALA A 472 -9.68 -12.39 -2.69
N ALA A 473 -10.95 -12.11 -2.97
CA ALA A 473 -11.52 -10.78 -2.87
C ALA A 473 -11.68 -10.33 -1.40
N ALA A 474 -12.15 -11.22 -0.53
CA ALA A 474 -12.31 -10.96 0.91
C ALA A 474 -10.95 -10.73 1.58
N ILE A 475 -9.99 -11.63 1.34
CA ILE A 475 -8.64 -11.52 1.89
C ILE A 475 -7.91 -10.27 1.36
N ARG A 476 -8.23 -9.78 0.16
CA ARG A 476 -7.73 -8.48 -0.32
C ARG A 476 -8.26 -7.31 0.49
N ALA A 477 -9.55 -7.29 0.83
CA ALA A 477 -10.11 -6.26 1.70
C ALA A 477 -9.36 -6.22 3.04
N PHE A 478 -9.12 -7.40 3.63
CA PHE A 478 -8.27 -7.57 4.81
C PHE A 478 -6.86 -7.00 4.62
N PHE A 479 -6.14 -7.39 3.57
CA PHE A 479 -4.76 -6.92 3.35
C PHE A 479 -4.67 -5.42 3.01
N ASN A 480 -5.66 -4.87 2.31
CA ASN A 480 -5.71 -3.44 2.03
C ASN A 480 -5.89 -2.65 3.33
N MET A 481 -6.79 -3.08 4.22
CA MET A 481 -6.95 -2.48 5.55
C MET A 481 -5.68 -2.64 6.39
N GLN A 482 -5.03 -3.80 6.35
CA GLN A 482 -3.74 -4.02 7.01
C GLN A 482 -2.70 -3.02 6.52
N LEU A 483 -2.47 -2.93 5.21
CA LEU A 483 -1.51 -1.98 4.64
C LEU A 483 -1.84 -0.54 5.03
N LEU A 484 -3.12 -0.17 5.00
CA LEU A 484 -3.57 1.15 5.41
C LEU A 484 -3.21 1.45 6.86
N SER A 485 -3.43 0.51 7.79
CA SER A 485 -3.01 0.67 9.19
C SER A 485 -1.49 0.91 9.31
N GLY A 486 -0.68 0.21 8.50
CA GLY A 486 0.77 0.35 8.49
C GLY A 486 1.19 1.71 7.96
N VAL A 487 0.58 2.16 6.87
CA VAL A 487 0.83 3.48 6.30
C VAL A 487 0.43 4.58 7.30
N SER A 488 -0.79 4.52 7.86
CA SER A 488 -1.30 5.57 8.74
C SER A 488 -0.50 5.68 10.05
N ARG A 489 0.00 4.56 10.60
CA ARG A 489 0.67 4.53 11.92
C ARG A 489 2.20 4.51 11.90
N SER A 490 2.83 4.13 10.78
CA SER A 490 4.30 4.07 10.72
C SER A 490 4.93 5.48 10.72
N PRO A 491 6.18 5.60 11.21
CA PRO A 491 6.97 6.81 11.00
C PRO A 491 7.13 7.11 9.51
N ARG A 492 7.21 8.38 9.16
CA ARG A 492 7.60 8.85 7.84
C ARG A 492 9.05 9.24 7.86
N VAL A 493 9.83 8.69 6.94
CA VAL A 493 11.27 8.97 6.85
C VAL A 493 11.56 9.58 5.50
N THR A 494 12.15 10.77 5.51
CA THR A 494 12.58 11.48 4.31
C THR A 494 14.08 11.66 4.37
N VAL A 495 14.79 11.19 3.34
CA VAL A 495 16.20 11.54 3.16
C VAL A 495 16.26 12.92 2.53
N THR A 496 16.93 13.86 3.21
CA THR A 496 16.98 15.28 2.83
C THR A 496 18.30 15.66 2.16
N GLN A 497 19.36 14.89 2.38
CA GLN A 497 20.66 15.10 1.73
C GLN A 497 21.35 13.76 1.41
N PRO A 498 22.07 13.68 0.28
CA PRO A 498 22.10 14.68 -0.80
C PRO A 498 20.77 14.74 -1.54
N SER A 499 20.55 15.77 -2.37
CA SER A 499 19.37 15.82 -3.24
C SER A 499 19.30 14.60 -4.18
N ALA A 500 18.10 14.23 -4.59
CA ALA A 500 17.91 13.12 -5.52
C ALA A 500 18.69 13.27 -6.81
N GLY A 501 19.33 12.17 -7.25
CA GLY A 501 20.12 12.14 -8.48
C GLY A 501 21.45 12.89 -8.42
N SER A 502 21.88 13.36 -7.24
CA SER A 502 23.18 13.99 -7.07
C SER A 502 24.33 13.05 -7.44
N SER A 503 25.38 13.60 -8.02
CA SER A 503 26.63 12.86 -8.27
C SER A 503 27.65 13.12 -7.18
N ILE A 504 28.39 12.07 -6.79
CA ILE A 504 29.49 12.13 -5.83
C ILE A 504 30.73 11.55 -6.48
N THR A 505 31.86 12.25 -6.41
CA THR A 505 33.13 11.70 -6.87
C THR A 505 33.55 10.53 -5.98
N SER A 506 33.98 9.43 -6.60
CA SER A 506 34.59 8.26 -5.95
C SER A 506 35.56 8.66 -4.83
N GLY A 507 35.39 8.08 -3.65
CA GLY A 507 36.23 8.33 -2.47
C GLY A 507 35.95 9.65 -1.74
N SER A 508 35.09 10.53 -2.26
CA SER A 508 34.74 11.79 -1.60
C SER A 508 33.71 11.57 -0.50
N ALA A 509 33.81 12.40 0.54
CA ALA A 509 32.85 12.49 1.63
C ALA A 509 31.78 13.56 1.34
N THR A 510 30.53 13.27 1.69
CA THR A 510 29.43 14.24 1.69
C THR A 510 28.60 14.10 2.95
N LEU A 511 27.94 15.18 3.35
CA LEU A 511 26.90 15.11 4.38
C LEU A 511 25.69 14.32 3.82
N VAL A 512 25.14 13.45 4.65
CA VAL A 512 23.83 12.82 4.45
C VAL A 512 22.97 13.11 5.66
N SER A 513 21.69 13.34 5.43
CA SER A 513 20.74 13.61 6.51
C SER A 513 19.35 13.12 6.12
N GLY A 514 18.55 12.81 7.12
CA GLY A 514 17.12 12.57 6.95
C GLY A 514 16.33 13.01 8.17
N THR A 515 15.02 13.10 7.99
CA THR A 515 14.07 13.47 9.04
C THR A 515 13.04 12.36 9.22
N ALA A 516 12.57 12.18 10.45
CA ALA A 516 11.50 11.26 10.79
C ALA A 516 10.35 12.01 11.46
N THR A 517 9.11 11.74 11.06
CA THR A 517 7.89 12.33 11.64
C THR A 517 6.81 11.25 11.82
N GLY A 518 5.77 11.53 12.60
CA GLY A 518 4.71 10.54 12.86
C GLY A 518 5.16 9.42 13.82
N GLY A 519 4.60 8.23 13.72
CA GLY A 519 4.94 7.12 14.61
C GLY A 519 4.71 7.43 16.10
N SER A 520 5.53 6.84 16.97
CA SER A 520 5.43 7.01 18.42
C SER A 520 6.77 7.23 19.11
N GLY A 521 6.82 8.26 19.95
CA GLY A 521 7.98 8.57 20.79
C GLY A 521 9.23 8.94 20.00
N ASP A 522 10.39 8.56 20.53
CA ASP A 522 11.69 8.83 19.94
C ASP A 522 12.06 7.81 18.86
N TYR A 523 13.05 8.17 18.04
CA TYR A 523 13.54 7.39 16.92
C TYR A 523 14.97 6.88 17.13
N SER A 524 15.20 5.63 16.75
CA SER A 524 16.54 5.11 16.46
C SER A 524 16.79 5.12 14.96
N TYR A 525 18.02 5.43 14.55
CA TYR A 525 18.40 5.59 13.13
C TYR A 525 19.39 4.50 12.70
N SER A 526 19.33 4.10 11.43
CA SER A 526 20.30 3.19 10.82
C SER A 526 20.46 3.47 9.33
N TRP A 527 21.61 4.01 8.94
CA TRP A 527 22.01 4.20 7.55
C TRP A 527 22.56 2.91 6.93
N THR A 528 22.15 2.62 5.70
CA THR A 528 22.74 1.60 4.84
C THR A 528 22.90 2.11 3.42
N VAL A 529 23.78 1.47 2.66
CA VAL A 529 24.01 1.80 1.24
C VAL A 529 24.06 0.52 0.42
N ARG A 530 23.43 0.54 -0.76
CA ARG A 530 23.56 -0.50 -1.77
C ARG A 530 23.97 0.15 -3.10
N CYS A 531 25.12 -0.26 -3.64
CA CYS A 531 25.65 0.23 -4.91
C CYS A 531 25.63 -0.89 -5.96
N ILE A 532 25.30 -0.53 -7.19
CA ILE A 532 25.35 -1.41 -8.36
C ILE A 532 26.13 -0.74 -9.49
N ASP A 533 26.80 -1.55 -10.30
CA ASP A 533 27.46 -1.09 -11.52
C ASP A 533 26.49 -1.00 -12.72
N SER A 534 27.01 -0.69 -13.90
CA SER A 534 26.23 -0.61 -15.15
C SER A 534 25.63 -1.93 -15.62
N THR A 535 26.10 -3.06 -15.09
CA THR A 535 25.57 -4.40 -15.36
C THR A 535 24.50 -4.84 -14.36
N GLY A 536 24.23 -4.03 -13.33
CA GLY A 536 23.33 -4.35 -12.23
C GLY A 536 23.98 -5.21 -11.14
N THR A 537 25.29 -5.47 -11.23
CA THR A 537 26.01 -6.27 -10.24
C THR A 537 26.24 -5.45 -8.98
N VAL A 538 25.98 -6.06 -7.81
CA VAL A 538 26.26 -5.43 -6.52
C VAL A 538 27.76 -5.28 -6.34
N VAL A 539 28.19 -4.05 -6.09
CA VAL A 539 29.57 -3.71 -5.75
C VAL A 539 29.64 -3.23 -4.30
N GLY A 540 30.79 -3.41 -3.66
CA GLY A 540 31.01 -2.93 -2.28
C GLY A 540 30.58 -1.47 -2.12
N GLY A 541 29.84 -1.19 -1.04
CA GLY A 541 29.27 0.13 -0.78
C GLY A 541 30.26 1.13 -0.18
N GLY A 542 29.86 2.39 -0.12
CA GLY A 542 30.55 3.40 0.69
C GLY A 542 30.39 3.15 2.19
N SER A 543 30.80 4.12 3.00
CA SER A 543 30.74 4.03 4.47
C SER A 543 30.10 5.27 5.09
N PHE A 544 29.57 5.11 6.30
CA PHE A 544 29.02 6.21 7.09
C PHE A 544 29.84 6.37 8.37
N ASP A 545 30.24 7.59 8.71
CA ASP A 545 31.05 7.87 9.92
C ASP A 545 30.31 7.48 11.21
N ASN A 546 29.01 7.78 11.26
CA ASN A 546 28.10 7.41 12.33
C ASN A 546 26.76 6.96 11.71
N PRO A 547 26.57 5.66 11.42
CA PRO A 547 25.36 5.18 10.75
C PRO A 547 24.12 5.25 11.64
N THR A 548 24.24 5.52 12.94
CA THR A 548 23.11 5.55 13.89
C THR A 548 22.61 6.96 14.21
N SER A 549 23.03 7.95 13.43
CA SER A 549 22.59 9.35 13.58
C SER A 549 21.70 9.76 12.40
N ALA A 550 20.70 10.60 12.67
CA ALA A 550 19.85 11.20 11.62
C ALA A 550 20.68 11.97 10.58
N THR A 551 21.80 12.57 11.01
CA THR A 551 22.75 13.30 10.17
C THR A 551 24.14 12.72 10.36
N THR A 552 24.83 12.40 9.27
CA THR A 552 26.17 11.80 9.29
C THR A 552 26.93 12.11 8.00
N THR A 553 28.18 11.68 7.90
CA THR A 553 28.98 11.80 6.69
C THR A 553 28.98 10.46 5.96
N PHE A 554 28.68 10.47 4.66
CA PHE A 554 28.86 9.33 3.77
C PHE A 554 30.12 9.50 2.94
N THR A 555 31.00 8.50 2.95
CA THR A 555 32.17 8.42 2.07
C THR A 555 31.88 7.45 0.94
N ALA A 556 31.87 7.95 -0.30
CA ALA A 556 31.61 7.14 -1.49
C ALA A 556 32.68 6.06 -1.69
N PRO A 557 32.32 4.87 -2.21
CA PRO A 557 33.29 3.82 -2.49
C PRO A 557 34.31 4.27 -3.53
N ASN A 558 35.51 3.70 -3.47
CA ASN A 558 36.51 3.89 -4.51
C ASN A 558 36.16 3.03 -5.72
N THR A 559 36.00 3.64 -6.90
CA THR A 559 35.59 2.96 -8.13
C THR A 559 36.23 3.58 -9.37
N VAL A 560 36.49 2.73 -10.36
CA VAL A 560 36.91 3.14 -11.72
C VAL A 560 35.73 3.21 -12.70
N ASP A 561 34.58 2.64 -12.31
CA ASP A 561 33.33 2.65 -13.08
C ASP A 561 32.26 3.50 -12.38
N GLN A 562 31.30 4.00 -13.15
CA GLN A 562 30.13 4.67 -12.58
C GLN A 562 29.26 3.68 -11.82
N LEU A 563 28.83 4.05 -10.61
CA LEU A 563 27.92 3.26 -9.78
C LEU A 563 26.63 4.02 -9.51
N ASN A 564 25.52 3.30 -9.43
CA ASN A 564 24.25 3.82 -8.91
C ASN A 564 24.09 3.30 -7.48
N CYS A 565 23.97 4.19 -6.50
CA CYS A 565 23.88 3.83 -5.09
C CYS A 565 22.58 4.36 -4.48
N ASN A 566 21.91 3.52 -3.68
CA ASN A 566 20.76 3.94 -2.90
C ASN A 566 21.19 4.01 -1.43
N LEU A 567 21.10 5.21 -0.87
CA LEU A 567 21.32 5.49 0.54
C LEU A 567 19.98 5.34 1.27
N SER A 568 19.88 4.41 2.20
CA SER A 568 18.65 4.15 2.94
C SER A 568 18.83 4.51 4.40
N LEU A 569 17.98 5.41 4.90
CA LEU A 569 17.84 5.70 6.33
C LEU A 569 16.65 4.90 6.86
N ALA A 570 16.94 3.88 7.67
CA ALA A 570 15.93 3.20 8.45
C ALA A 570 15.72 3.90 9.79
N VAL A 571 14.46 3.89 10.25
CA VAL A 571 14.05 4.35 11.56
C VAL A 571 13.23 3.29 12.24
N VAL A 572 13.47 3.12 13.54
CA VAL A 572 12.59 2.38 14.44
C VAL A 572 12.14 3.31 15.55
N ASP A 573 10.83 3.49 15.69
CA ASP A 573 10.23 4.32 16.74
C ASP A 573 10.18 3.60 18.10
N THR A 574 9.69 4.27 19.14
CA THR A 574 9.61 3.69 20.49
C THR A 574 8.68 2.47 20.56
N CYS A 575 7.74 2.37 19.63
CA CYS A 575 6.84 1.22 19.48
C CYS A 575 7.44 0.06 18.68
N GLY A 576 8.66 0.20 18.17
CA GLY A 576 9.27 -0.81 17.33
C GLY A 576 8.67 -0.85 15.92
N ARG A 577 8.02 0.22 15.46
CA ARG A 577 7.59 0.37 14.06
C ARG A 577 8.79 0.73 13.22
N PHE A 578 9.02 -0.09 12.21
CA PHE A 578 10.09 0.13 11.24
C PHE A 578 9.55 0.90 10.04
N ALA A 579 10.26 1.94 9.64
CA ALA A 579 10.08 2.63 8.37
C ALA A 579 11.43 3.03 7.78
N PHE A 580 11.48 3.35 6.50
CA PHE A 580 12.70 3.87 5.89
C PHE A 580 12.42 4.93 4.83
N GLY A 581 13.41 5.79 4.63
CA GLY A 581 13.53 6.67 3.48
C GLY A 581 14.74 6.24 2.68
N ALA A 582 14.70 6.44 1.37
CA ALA A 582 15.81 6.08 0.50
C ALA A 582 16.07 7.17 -0.53
N GLN A 583 17.35 7.35 -0.88
CA GLN A 583 17.78 8.32 -1.86
C GLN A 583 18.82 7.73 -2.80
N SER A 584 18.52 7.80 -4.09
CA SER A 584 19.43 7.37 -5.16
C SER A 584 20.40 8.48 -5.54
N ILE A 585 21.67 8.09 -5.68
CA ILE A 585 22.81 8.93 -6.07
C ILE A 585 23.65 8.21 -7.13
N VAL A 586 24.49 8.96 -7.83
CA VAL A 586 25.47 8.42 -8.77
C VAL A 586 26.87 8.63 -8.24
N VAL A 587 27.68 7.57 -8.17
CA VAL A 587 29.11 7.68 -7.87
C VAL A 587 29.90 7.66 -9.16
N LEU A 588 30.68 8.71 -9.41
CA LEU A 588 31.48 8.85 -10.62
C LEU A 588 32.96 8.52 -10.35
N PRO A 589 33.67 7.89 -11.31
CA PRO A 589 35.10 7.65 -11.18
C PRO A 589 35.89 8.94 -10.94
N ALA A 590 36.97 8.84 -10.18
CA ALA A 590 37.89 9.95 -9.99
C ALA A 590 38.67 10.21 -11.30
N ALA A 591 38.56 11.43 -11.82
CA ALA A 591 39.22 11.91 -13.03
C ALA A 591 40.03 13.18 -12.70
N PRO A 592 41.17 13.06 -11.98
CA PRO A 592 42.02 14.21 -11.66
C PRO A 592 42.68 14.75 -12.94
N ALA A 593 42.59 16.07 -13.15
CA ALA A 593 43.25 16.73 -14.27
C ALA A 593 43.59 18.18 -13.92
N ILE A 594 44.72 18.66 -14.41
CA ILE A 594 45.19 20.03 -14.18
C ILE A 594 45.72 20.61 -15.49
N ASN A 595 45.40 21.86 -15.76
CA ASN A 595 45.94 22.61 -16.89
C ASN A 595 46.71 23.83 -16.37
N VAL A 596 47.83 24.15 -17.01
CA VAL A 596 48.66 25.32 -16.67
C VAL A 596 48.96 26.10 -17.94
N VAL A 597 48.56 27.36 -17.97
CA VAL A 597 48.86 28.29 -19.08
C VAL A 597 49.87 29.31 -18.61
N LYS A 598 51.04 29.34 -19.25
CA LYS A 598 52.05 30.38 -19.07
C LYS A 598 51.89 31.45 -20.15
N SER A 599 51.78 32.71 -19.75
CA SER A 599 51.74 33.85 -20.66
C SER A 599 52.83 34.87 -20.30
N ALA A 600 53.24 35.67 -21.28
CA ALA A 600 54.28 36.68 -21.13
C ALA A 600 53.79 38.02 -21.67
N SER A 601 54.16 39.11 -20.99
CA SER A 601 53.90 40.47 -21.44
C SER A 601 55.14 41.36 -21.24
N PRO A 602 55.70 41.95 -22.31
CA PRO A 602 55.27 41.83 -23.71
C PRO A 602 55.64 40.48 -24.33
N THR A 603 54.91 40.05 -25.37
CA THR A 603 55.15 38.78 -26.09
C THR A 603 56.37 38.82 -27.02
N THR A 604 56.89 40.02 -27.29
CA THR A 604 58.09 40.25 -28.10
C THR A 604 59.05 41.16 -27.37
N VAL A 605 60.32 40.76 -27.31
CA VAL A 605 61.41 41.55 -26.73
C VAL A 605 62.14 42.31 -27.84
N THR A 606 62.31 43.62 -27.69
CA THR A 606 62.89 44.50 -28.73
C THR A 606 64.21 45.15 -28.32
N ALA A 607 64.59 45.09 -27.03
CA ALA A 607 65.86 45.61 -26.53
C ALA A 607 66.37 44.84 -25.31
N ALA A 608 67.70 44.80 -25.12
CA ALA A 608 68.30 44.26 -23.92
C ALA A 608 67.92 45.08 -22.68
N GLY A 609 67.63 44.41 -21.56
CA GLY A 609 67.17 45.03 -20.32
C GLY A 609 65.65 45.26 -20.22
N GLN A 610 64.86 44.89 -21.24
CA GLN A 610 63.41 44.97 -21.19
C GLN A 610 62.82 43.94 -20.20
N THR A 611 61.96 44.41 -19.29
CA THR A 611 61.25 43.53 -18.34
C THR A 611 60.11 42.79 -19.03
N VAL A 612 60.05 41.47 -18.81
CA VAL A 612 58.94 40.62 -19.26
C VAL A 612 58.25 40.03 -18.02
N ASN A 613 56.96 40.32 -17.87
CA ASN A 613 56.15 39.75 -16.81
C ASN A 613 55.57 38.42 -17.28
N TYR A 614 55.76 37.37 -16.48
CA TYR A 614 55.16 36.06 -16.72
C TYR A 614 53.98 35.83 -15.77
N SER A 615 52.88 35.33 -16.31
CA SER A 615 51.68 34.94 -15.56
C SER A 615 51.39 33.46 -15.76
N PHE A 616 50.95 32.79 -14.69
CA PHE A 616 50.54 31.38 -14.71
C PHE A 616 49.08 31.27 -14.30
N LEU A 617 48.24 30.72 -15.18
CA LEU A 617 46.88 30.33 -14.86
C LEU A 617 46.84 28.83 -14.65
N VAL A 618 46.56 28.40 -13.42
CA VAL A 618 46.38 26.99 -13.07
C VAL A 618 44.88 26.71 -12.95
N THR A 619 44.39 25.75 -13.72
CA THR A 619 42.98 25.36 -13.76
C THR A 619 42.87 23.88 -13.40
N ASN A 620 42.10 23.54 -12.37
CA ASN A 620 41.65 22.16 -12.15
C ASN A 620 40.61 21.84 -13.24
N THR A 621 40.95 20.93 -14.14
CA THR A 621 40.06 20.47 -15.22
C THR A 621 39.46 19.10 -14.93
N GLY A 622 39.77 18.52 -13.76
CA GLY A 622 39.23 17.26 -13.29
C GLY A 622 38.01 17.40 -12.36
N ASN A 623 37.47 16.27 -11.92
CA ASN A 623 36.36 16.20 -10.93
C ASN A 623 36.82 15.89 -9.50
N VAL A 624 38.14 15.99 -9.25
CA VAL A 624 38.77 15.78 -7.95
C VAL A 624 39.33 17.11 -7.46
N THR A 625 39.07 17.48 -6.20
CA THR A 625 39.67 18.66 -5.57
C THR A 625 41.18 18.49 -5.46
N LEU A 626 41.95 19.40 -6.07
CA LEU A 626 43.40 19.41 -5.98
C LEU A 626 43.84 20.13 -4.70
N THR A 627 44.70 19.50 -3.90
CA THR A 627 45.34 20.09 -2.72
C THR A 627 46.84 20.25 -2.95
N SER A 628 47.47 21.21 -2.26
CA SER A 628 48.94 21.42 -2.33
C SER A 628 49.46 21.72 -3.75
N VAL A 629 48.68 22.45 -4.55
CA VAL A 629 49.08 22.84 -5.90
C VAL A 629 50.24 23.84 -5.83
N ALA A 630 51.38 23.48 -6.41
CA ALA A 630 52.56 24.34 -6.53
C ALA A 630 52.99 24.44 -7.99
N VAL A 631 53.42 25.64 -8.41
CA VAL A 631 54.01 25.89 -9.73
C VAL A 631 55.50 26.16 -9.55
N SER A 632 56.33 25.37 -10.22
CA SER A 632 57.79 25.57 -10.29
C SER A 632 58.17 25.87 -11.73
N ASP A 633 58.77 27.04 -11.95
CA ASP A 633 59.36 27.43 -13.24
C ASP A 633 60.88 27.56 -13.06
N PRO A 634 61.69 26.65 -13.61
CA PRO A 634 63.14 26.68 -13.45
C PRO A 634 63.82 27.82 -14.22
N LEU A 635 63.08 28.64 -14.99
CA LEU A 635 63.60 29.70 -15.86
C LEU A 635 64.89 29.30 -16.61
N PRO A 636 64.93 28.15 -17.31
CA PRO A 636 66.17 27.66 -17.90
C PRO A 636 66.65 28.61 -19.02
N GLY A 637 67.85 29.18 -18.85
CA GLY A 637 68.49 30.08 -19.82
C GLY A 637 68.34 31.58 -19.55
N LEU A 638 67.83 31.98 -18.38
CA LEU A 638 67.91 33.34 -17.83
C LEU A 638 68.72 33.37 -16.54
#